data_AF-A0A4R3Q8K3-F1
#
_entry.id   AF-A0A4R3Q8K3-F1
#
_cell.length_a   1.000
_cell.length_b   1.000
_cell.length_c   1.000
_cell.angle_alpha   90.00
_cell.angle_beta   90.00
_cell.angle_gamma   90.00
#
_symmetry.space_group_name_H-M   'P 1'
#
loop_
_entity.id
_entity.type
_entity.pdbx_description
1 polymer ?
#
loop_
_entity_poly.entity_id
_entity_poly.type
_entity_poly.pdbx_seq_one_letter_code
_entity_poly.pdbx_strand_id
1 'polypeptide(L)'
;MVVHDIGKLIPGDQFGKKQSPDAENISFGDIWRFLRRHTLMLAFFTAVGAAAGGVYVATQPPLFFAAARLVMDPEQGQIASQDAFTGTIIIEAAEIASQVEIIKSEPIAKAVINKLNLYEDPEIQDNASWQSVAKGWLRSVISKAVQSDEPGQKASDDERLIRRTMASFLSRVSVVRVGQSYILEVGYRSADPQKAARAANALAQAYMDSTVGARAAAAQSGADWLETRLIDVEKQAREAALDAEEFRARNGIMEVGSTASLDQQQLSEISSQAMVASAETAAASAKLETLNRLMAGEAIGGSVQETIDNPRIQKLQEDVSLATARLNTLVSRYDSGNPAIAAARDEVARLNGDIRNEFVRVQKVYETTLQVAQARERLLNDQMAALTATVRDKNLARVKLTEMESRATTYRRIYEGILQQLTGTLQKQSFPLGDARIVTAASAPLTKSSPKSSIILPFTTLMGLAGGLLLALLVDGKGKGIHLNPRLRQELGIASLGSLPLQGATAVLPAGAKAANLQAAMPLRRVLDAPYCDFTEALRGVKSSIGSAFRPNSPMVIGITSVGSGEGKTTVAANLAQLYQNEGTPVVLVDADFQNGFLSKVASTAGEDFGLRVLRIDHIGADEPQAAEHVVARHDEHGRRSRRSRVDEHAEASTLVPVLTVEETTRSAASHQIFGHLAAFKTEIELLRQRYGVVIVDLAAFEGSADTRHIFSYLDGIAIVVGKPKKMTIERLSAALASFGTSRVNLLGIIANRSGGRKRSPRKPASSRPSEPAVKPAAPHLAFNDKPRGRPLKVAVGIASSGRSEILSAVLPHISRQTRQPEEVVICVPSLEDVDRMSLSSLACPVRVLVSERGLCLQRNTILDSIVDADVVLFLDDDFLMTPTYIEDTELLFRTRRDIVMSTGTVIADGITGAGISVCDGLKLVEKVRRPQKHEKSFKPIYNAYGCNMAVRVSAIVASGVRFDENLPFYGWLEDVDFSRMMARYGEVICADHLQGVHLGTKAGRTTGIKFGYSQIANPIYLVRKKTLSSGRAAAQMGRNLAANLVKVWRPEPWVDRKGRLKGNAIALFDLLTGRLAPQKIRTMG
;
A
#
# COMPACT_ATOMS: atom_id res chain seq x y z
N MET A 1 50.24 -30.34 19.29
CA MET A 1 49.63 -30.69 20.59
C MET A 1 49.19 -29.40 21.25
N VAL A 2 47.89 -29.12 21.30
CA VAL A 2 47.37 -27.87 21.88
C VAL A 2 47.15 -28.12 23.37
N VAL A 3 48.02 -27.56 24.21
CA VAL A 3 47.79 -27.54 25.66
C VAL A 3 46.62 -26.57 25.89
N HIS A 4 45.45 -27.11 26.21
CA HIS A 4 44.27 -26.28 26.49
C HIS A 4 44.40 -25.68 27.89
N ASP A 5 44.55 -24.37 27.96
CA ASP A 5 44.48 -23.61 29.20
C ASP A 5 42.99 -23.40 29.53
N ILE A 6 42.42 -24.27 30.37
CA ILE A 6 40.98 -24.34 30.65
C ILE A 6 40.50 -23.12 31.50
N GLY A 7 41.42 -22.29 32.00
CA GLY A 7 41.13 -21.12 32.82
C GLY A 7 40.57 -19.87 32.11
N LYS A 8 40.33 -19.87 30.79
CA LYS A 8 39.86 -18.69 30.03
C LYS A 8 38.50 -18.85 29.34
N LEU A 9 37.55 -19.56 29.95
CA LEU A 9 36.22 -19.79 29.37
C LEU A 9 35.08 -19.12 30.17
N ILE A 10 35.14 -17.81 30.46
CA ILE A 10 33.96 -16.90 30.57
C ILE A 10 34.40 -15.45 30.23
N PRO A 11 33.51 -14.55 29.75
CA PRO A 11 33.43 -14.06 28.39
C PRO A 11 34.11 -12.68 28.23
N GLY A 12 35.30 -12.66 27.63
CA GLY A 12 36.03 -11.45 27.29
C GLY A 12 36.09 -11.27 25.78
N ASP A 13 35.31 -10.32 25.30
CA ASP A 13 35.25 -9.76 23.96
C ASP A 13 36.59 -9.79 23.20
N GLN A 14 36.69 -10.69 22.22
CA GLN A 14 37.57 -10.60 21.05
C GLN A 14 37.44 -11.90 20.24
N PHE A 15 36.76 -11.83 19.10
CA PHE A 15 37.22 -12.34 17.80
C PHE A 15 36.09 -12.14 16.78
N GLY A 16 36.24 -11.09 15.98
CA GLY A 16 35.37 -10.78 14.86
C GLY A 16 35.50 -11.81 13.74
N LYS A 17 34.39 -12.49 13.46
CA LYS A 17 33.83 -12.75 12.12
C LYS A 17 32.48 -13.43 12.34
N LYS A 18 31.39 -12.67 12.22
CA LYS A 18 30.03 -13.23 12.11
C LYS A 18 29.99 -14.13 10.87
N GLN A 19 30.21 -15.43 11.06
CA GLN A 19 29.54 -16.42 10.23
C GLN A 19 28.07 -16.33 10.59
N SER A 20 27.27 -15.83 9.65
CA SER A 20 25.81 -15.89 9.74
C SER A 20 25.39 -17.32 10.04
N PRO A 21 24.45 -17.55 10.98
CA PRO A 21 23.92 -18.88 11.20
C PRO A 21 23.33 -19.34 9.86
N ASP A 22 23.82 -20.46 9.33
CA ASP A 22 23.16 -21.16 8.22
C ASP A 22 21.71 -21.35 8.65
N ALA A 23 20.80 -20.62 8.02
CA ALA A 23 19.38 -20.85 8.19
C ALA A 23 19.12 -22.30 7.78
N GLU A 24 18.86 -23.17 8.75
CA GLU A 24 18.34 -24.51 8.51
C GLU A 24 17.01 -24.35 7.76
N ASN A 25 17.11 -24.33 6.43
CA ASN A 25 15.96 -24.34 5.56
C ASN A 25 15.22 -25.66 5.81
N ILE A 26 14.01 -25.57 6.35
CA ILE A 26 13.12 -26.71 6.54
C ILE A 26 12.95 -27.39 5.16
N SER A 27 13.45 -28.61 5.02
CA SER A 27 13.30 -29.36 3.77
C SER A 27 11.86 -29.86 3.65
N PHE A 28 11.35 -30.01 2.42
CA PHE A 28 10.09 -30.72 2.17
C PHE A 28 10.07 -32.11 2.82
N GLY A 29 11.22 -32.78 2.92
CA GLY A 29 11.35 -34.05 3.63
C GLY A 29 11.14 -33.95 5.15
N ASP A 30 11.46 -32.81 5.76
CA ASP A 30 11.22 -32.55 7.18
C ASP A 30 9.74 -32.30 7.46
N ILE A 31 9.07 -31.55 6.57
CA ILE A 31 7.62 -31.31 6.62
C ILE A 31 6.86 -32.63 6.49
N TRP A 32 7.24 -33.48 5.53
CA TRP A 32 6.59 -34.78 5.33
C TRP A 32 6.78 -35.72 6.52
N ARG A 33 7.99 -35.76 7.10
CA ARG A 33 8.25 -36.56 8.31
C ARG A 33 7.48 -36.05 9.52
N PHE A 34 7.34 -34.73 9.66
CA PHE A 34 6.54 -34.10 10.70
C PHE A 34 5.05 -34.46 10.58
N LEU A 35 4.47 -34.30 9.37
CA LEU A 35 3.07 -34.68 9.08
C LEU A 35 2.81 -36.17 9.37
N ARG A 36 3.72 -37.05 8.95
CA ARG A 36 3.60 -38.51 9.18
C ARG A 36 3.70 -38.89 10.66
N ARG A 37 4.52 -38.18 11.44
CA ARG A 37 4.69 -38.42 12.88
C ARG A 37 3.45 -38.00 13.68
N HIS A 38 2.79 -36.93 13.25
CA HIS A 38 1.63 -36.36 13.95
C HIS A 38 0.29 -36.65 13.27
N THR A 39 0.23 -37.63 12.35
CA THR A 39 -0.99 -37.93 11.56
C THR A 39 -2.18 -38.29 12.44
N LEU A 40 -1.98 -39.08 13.51
CA LEU A 40 -3.06 -39.44 14.44
C LEU A 40 -3.63 -38.21 15.17
N MET A 41 -2.77 -37.27 15.55
CA MET A 41 -3.20 -36.06 16.25
C MET A 41 -3.91 -35.10 15.31
N LEU A 42 -3.37 -34.90 14.10
CA LEU A 42 -4.02 -34.11 13.05
C LEU A 42 -5.40 -34.70 12.69
N ALA A 43 -5.50 -36.02 12.56
CA ALA A 43 -6.76 -36.72 12.28
C ALA A 43 -7.77 -36.53 13.42
N PHE A 44 -7.35 -36.69 14.68
CA PHE A 44 -8.21 -36.50 15.85
C PHE A 44 -8.80 -35.09 15.91
N PHE A 45 -7.98 -34.05 15.82
CA PHE A 45 -8.47 -32.66 15.88
C PHE A 45 -9.33 -32.28 14.67
N THR A 46 -9.02 -32.82 13.48
CA THR A 46 -9.87 -32.64 12.29
C THR A 46 -11.23 -33.29 12.47
N ALA A 47 -11.29 -34.49 13.05
CA ALA A 47 -12.54 -35.19 13.35
C ALA A 47 -13.37 -34.45 14.41
N VAL A 48 -12.74 -33.93 15.47
CA VAL A 48 -13.41 -33.08 16.48
C VAL A 48 -13.98 -31.81 15.85
N GLY A 49 -13.22 -31.14 14.97
CA GLY A 49 -13.71 -29.97 14.23
C GLY A 49 -14.89 -30.28 13.30
N ALA A 50 -14.87 -31.44 12.63
CA ALA A 50 -15.99 -31.91 11.82
C ALA A 50 -17.24 -32.18 12.67
N ALA A 51 -17.08 -32.90 13.79
CA ALA A 51 -18.16 -33.24 14.70
C ALA A 51 -18.81 -31.99 15.31
N ALA A 52 -18.00 -31.03 15.77
CA ALA A 52 -18.49 -29.76 16.30
C ALA A 52 -19.30 -28.97 15.24
N GLY A 53 -18.82 -28.92 13.99
CA GLY A 53 -19.55 -28.30 12.89
C GLY A 53 -20.86 -29.00 12.56
N GLY A 54 -20.88 -30.34 12.58
CA GLY A 54 -22.07 -31.15 12.39
C GLY A 54 -23.13 -30.89 13.45
N VAL A 55 -22.74 -30.91 14.73
CA VAL A 55 -23.63 -30.62 15.87
C VAL A 55 -24.20 -29.21 15.77
N TYR A 56 -23.38 -28.22 15.40
CA TYR A 56 -23.84 -26.85 15.21
C TYR A 56 -24.90 -26.73 14.10
N VAL A 57 -24.68 -27.37 12.95
CA VAL A 57 -25.63 -27.35 11.83
C VAL A 57 -26.94 -28.06 12.18
N ALA A 58 -26.89 -29.09 13.03
CA ALA A 58 -28.06 -29.85 13.46
C ALA A 58 -28.90 -29.15 14.55
N THR A 59 -28.28 -28.30 15.38
CA THR A 59 -28.95 -27.66 16.53
C THR A 59 -29.53 -26.28 16.23
N GLN A 60 -29.05 -25.60 15.18
CA GLN A 60 -29.52 -24.24 14.85
C GLN A 60 -30.80 -24.27 13.99
N PRO A 61 -31.81 -23.44 14.33
CA PRO A 61 -33.06 -23.39 13.56
C PRO A 61 -32.80 -22.91 12.12
N PRO A 62 -33.44 -23.52 11.11
CA PRO A 62 -33.27 -23.12 9.72
C PRO A 62 -33.93 -21.76 9.48
N LEU A 63 -33.19 -20.82 8.91
CA LEU A 63 -33.72 -19.52 8.49
C LEU A 63 -33.85 -19.49 6.97
N PHE A 64 -35.00 -19.05 6.49
CA PHE A 64 -35.36 -18.86 5.10
C PHE A 64 -35.33 -17.37 4.75
N PHE A 65 -34.80 -17.03 3.58
CA PHE A 65 -34.72 -15.65 3.09
C PHE A 65 -35.53 -15.56 1.81
N ALA A 66 -36.54 -14.69 1.82
CA ALA A 66 -37.33 -14.36 0.64
C ALA A 66 -37.15 -12.88 0.32
N ALA A 67 -37.10 -12.52 -0.96
CA ALA A 67 -36.90 -11.14 -1.38
C ALA A 67 -37.76 -10.78 -2.59
N ALA A 68 -38.35 -9.59 -2.54
CA ALA A 68 -39.02 -8.94 -3.66
C ALA A 68 -38.04 -8.00 -4.35
N ARG A 69 -38.11 -7.88 -5.68
CA ARG A 69 -37.29 -6.95 -6.45
C ARG A 69 -38.14 -5.79 -6.92
N LEU A 70 -37.71 -4.59 -6.55
CA LEU A 70 -38.33 -3.33 -6.87
C LEU A 70 -37.44 -2.58 -7.84
N VAL A 71 -37.96 -2.12 -8.98
CA VAL A 71 -37.25 -1.18 -9.87
C VAL A 71 -37.68 0.22 -9.51
N MET A 72 -36.71 1.12 -9.34
CA MET A 72 -36.92 2.55 -9.29
C MET A 72 -36.75 3.15 -10.68
N ASP A 73 -37.63 4.07 -11.05
CA ASP A 73 -37.59 4.75 -12.35
C ASP A 73 -36.59 5.93 -12.31
N PRO A 74 -35.52 5.92 -13.14
CA PRO A 74 -34.47 6.95 -13.10
C PRO A 74 -34.83 8.28 -13.77
N GLU A 75 -35.91 8.35 -14.56
CA GLU A 75 -36.21 9.54 -15.39
C GLU A 75 -36.53 10.82 -14.60
N GLN A 76 -36.66 10.77 -13.26
CA GLN A 76 -37.12 11.92 -12.48
C GLN A 76 -36.07 12.64 -11.62
N GLY A 77 -34.84 12.13 -11.53
CA GLY A 77 -33.71 12.97 -11.05
C GLY A 77 -33.47 14.19 -11.94
N GLN A 78 -33.95 14.16 -13.19
CA GLN A 78 -33.82 15.24 -14.16
C GLN A 78 -34.86 16.36 -14.01
N ILE A 79 -36.00 16.12 -13.33
CA ILE A 79 -37.09 17.11 -13.25
C ILE A 79 -36.90 18.06 -12.05
N ALA A 80 -36.11 17.67 -11.05
CA ALA A 80 -35.79 18.51 -9.89
C ALA A 80 -34.54 19.41 -10.09
N SER A 81 -33.75 19.19 -11.14
CA SER A 81 -32.56 19.99 -11.45
C SER A 81 -32.68 20.62 -12.83
N GLN A 82 -33.44 21.72 -12.92
CA GLN A 82 -33.37 22.65 -14.06
C GLN A 82 -32.16 23.59 -14.01
N ASP A 83 -31.16 23.32 -13.15
CA ASP A 83 -29.85 23.99 -13.19
C ASP A 83 -28.88 23.23 -14.11
N ALA A 84 -29.17 23.26 -15.41
CA ALA A 84 -28.34 22.68 -16.46
C ALA A 84 -27.12 23.57 -16.81
N PHE A 85 -26.30 23.96 -15.81
CA PHE A 85 -25.06 24.72 -16.05
C PHE A 85 -23.78 24.08 -15.49
N THR A 86 -23.86 22.99 -14.73
CA THR A 86 -22.67 22.25 -14.26
C THR A 86 -22.90 20.75 -14.42
N GLY A 87 -22.40 20.19 -15.52
CA GLY A 87 -22.50 18.76 -15.85
C GLY A 87 -21.72 17.87 -14.88
N THR A 88 -22.20 17.74 -13.64
CA THR A 88 -21.66 16.85 -12.62
C THR A 88 -22.80 16.01 -12.04
N ILE A 89 -23.05 14.86 -12.66
CA ILE A 89 -23.98 13.85 -12.15
C ILE A 89 -23.16 12.86 -11.31
N ILE A 90 -23.12 13.07 -9.98
CA ILE A 90 -22.65 12.07 -8.99
C ILE A 90 -23.64 11.97 -7.81
N ILE A 91 -24.93 12.26 -8.02
CA ILE A 91 -25.97 12.16 -6.97
C ILE A 91 -26.65 10.78 -6.93
N GLU A 92 -26.43 9.93 -7.94
CA GLU A 92 -27.19 8.68 -8.15
C GLU A 92 -26.98 7.59 -7.06
N ALA A 93 -25.79 7.50 -6.46
CA ALA A 93 -25.53 6.50 -5.40
C ALA A 93 -26.09 6.92 -4.04
N ALA A 94 -26.05 8.21 -3.73
CA ALA A 94 -26.56 8.76 -2.47
C ALA A 94 -28.09 8.72 -2.44
N GLU A 95 -28.75 9.00 -3.57
CA GLU A 95 -30.19 8.91 -3.69
C GLU A 95 -30.69 7.48 -3.46
N ILE A 96 -30.06 6.49 -4.07
CA ILE A 96 -30.42 5.07 -3.87
C ILE A 96 -30.16 4.63 -2.43
N ALA A 97 -29.09 5.13 -1.80
CA ALA A 97 -28.83 4.86 -0.38
C ALA A 97 -29.91 5.45 0.54
N SER A 98 -30.40 6.67 0.23
CA SER A 98 -31.53 7.27 0.94
C SER A 98 -32.79 6.43 0.79
N GLN A 99 -33.09 5.92 -0.41
CA GLN A 99 -34.25 5.05 -0.63
C GLN A 99 -34.16 3.73 0.16
N VAL A 100 -32.95 3.15 0.29
CA VAL A 100 -32.72 1.98 1.14
C VAL A 100 -33.08 2.26 2.60
N GLU A 101 -32.72 3.43 3.12
CA GLU A 101 -33.04 3.81 4.50
C GLU A 101 -34.51 4.20 4.68
N ILE A 102 -35.16 4.80 3.67
CA ILE A 102 -36.60 5.05 3.67
C ILE A 102 -37.35 3.71 3.79
N ILE A 103 -36.98 2.68 3.02
CA ILE A 103 -37.63 1.35 3.12
C ILE A 103 -37.47 0.74 4.53
N LYS A 104 -36.36 1.03 5.23
CA LYS A 104 -36.11 0.59 6.61
C LYS A 104 -36.68 1.53 7.68
N SER A 105 -37.40 2.57 7.29
CA SER A 105 -37.94 3.56 8.22
C SER A 105 -39.02 2.96 9.13
N GLU A 106 -39.13 3.54 10.33
CA GLU A 106 -40.12 3.13 11.33
C GLU A 106 -41.58 3.17 10.84
N PRO A 107 -42.03 4.18 10.06
CA PRO A 107 -43.41 4.22 9.55
C PRO A 107 -43.74 3.02 8.65
N ILE A 108 -42.83 2.64 7.75
CA ILE A 108 -43.03 1.51 6.84
C ILE A 108 -43.01 0.20 7.63
N ALA A 109 -42.06 0.03 8.54
CA ALA A 109 -42.00 -1.15 9.38
C ALA A 109 -43.24 -1.28 10.28
N LYS A 110 -43.76 -0.19 10.84
CA LYS A 110 -45.00 -0.16 11.63
C LYS A 110 -46.22 -0.56 10.80
N ALA A 111 -46.33 -0.05 9.57
CA ALA A 111 -47.40 -0.41 8.65
C ALA A 111 -47.39 -1.92 8.36
N VAL A 112 -46.21 -2.52 8.16
CA VAL A 112 -46.08 -3.97 7.91
C VAL A 112 -46.38 -4.80 9.16
N ILE A 113 -45.87 -4.40 10.33
CA ILE A 113 -46.12 -5.09 11.60
C ILE A 113 -47.61 -5.12 11.92
N ASN A 114 -48.31 -3.99 11.75
CA ASN A 114 -49.76 -3.90 11.88
C ASN A 114 -50.48 -4.79 10.85
N LYS A 115 -50.10 -4.73 9.57
CA LYS A 115 -50.76 -5.47 8.49
C LYS A 115 -50.64 -6.99 8.64
N LEU A 116 -49.54 -7.46 9.24
CA LEU A 116 -49.25 -8.88 9.43
C LEU A 116 -49.48 -9.36 10.87
N ASN A 117 -49.99 -8.51 11.77
CA ASN A 117 -50.20 -8.81 13.19
C ASN A 117 -48.98 -9.46 13.87
N LEU A 118 -47.79 -8.91 13.60
CA LEU A 118 -46.52 -9.46 14.10
C LEU A 118 -46.28 -9.24 15.61
N TYR A 119 -47.22 -8.59 16.30
CA TYR A 119 -47.16 -8.37 17.75
C TYR A 119 -47.25 -9.64 18.56
N GLU A 120 -47.94 -10.66 18.07
CA GLU A 120 -48.17 -11.94 18.75
C GLU A 120 -47.24 -13.06 18.27
N ASP A 121 -46.33 -12.77 17.34
CA ASP A 121 -45.51 -13.79 16.70
C ASP A 121 -44.39 -14.27 17.67
N PRO A 122 -44.38 -15.55 18.08
CA PRO A 122 -43.35 -16.08 18.98
C PRO A 122 -41.96 -15.96 18.35
N GLU A 123 -41.84 -15.96 17.02
CA GLU A 123 -40.56 -15.77 16.36
C GLU A 123 -39.97 -14.37 16.60
N ILE A 124 -40.81 -13.35 16.81
CA ILE A 124 -40.39 -11.94 16.95
C ILE A 124 -40.28 -11.55 18.42
N GLN A 125 -41.15 -12.11 19.28
CA GLN A 125 -41.11 -11.94 20.73
C GLN A 125 -39.93 -12.69 21.38
N ASP A 126 -39.59 -13.88 20.88
CA ASP A 126 -38.60 -14.75 21.49
C ASP A 126 -37.19 -14.39 20.99
N ASN A 127 -36.66 -13.29 21.52
CA ASN A 127 -35.27 -12.90 21.29
C ASN A 127 -34.35 -13.76 22.19
N ALA A 128 -34.35 -15.07 21.96
CA ALA A 128 -33.40 -16.00 22.54
C ALA A 128 -32.00 -15.77 21.93
N SER A 129 -31.41 -14.63 22.27
CA SER A 129 -30.00 -14.36 22.09
C SER A 129 -29.22 -15.48 22.77
N TRP A 130 -28.28 -16.12 22.07
CA TRP A 130 -27.37 -17.11 22.64
C TRP A 130 -26.67 -16.63 23.94
N GLN A 131 -26.61 -15.32 24.18
CA GLN A 131 -26.14 -14.71 25.42
C GLN A 131 -27.06 -14.96 26.62
N SER A 132 -28.39 -15.07 26.44
CA SER A 132 -29.34 -15.42 27.52
C SER A 132 -29.34 -16.91 27.82
N VAL A 133 -29.08 -17.77 26.82
CA VAL A 133 -28.89 -19.22 27.01
C VAL A 133 -27.56 -19.52 27.69
N ALA A 134 -26.47 -18.85 27.29
CA ALA A 134 -25.17 -18.96 27.94
C ALA A 134 -25.19 -18.38 29.37
N LYS A 135 -25.87 -17.24 29.59
CA LYS A 135 -26.11 -16.71 30.94
C LYS A 135 -27.08 -17.57 31.75
N GLY A 136 -28.00 -18.29 31.11
CA GLY A 136 -28.94 -19.22 31.74
C GLY A 136 -28.24 -20.47 32.27
N TRP A 137 -27.31 -21.03 31.48
CA TRP A 137 -26.45 -22.12 31.94
C TRP A 137 -25.50 -21.66 33.05
N LEU A 138 -24.88 -20.49 32.92
CA LEU A 138 -23.99 -19.92 33.94
C LEU A 138 -24.75 -19.54 35.23
N ARG A 139 -26.00 -19.06 35.12
CA ARG A 139 -26.88 -18.83 36.27
C ARG A 139 -27.32 -20.13 36.90
N SER A 140 -27.65 -21.19 36.16
CA SER A 140 -28.05 -22.49 36.76
C SER A 140 -26.96 -23.11 37.64
N VAL A 141 -25.69 -22.77 37.40
CA VAL A 141 -24.53 -23.19 38.19
C VAL A 141 -24.28 -22.27 39.40
N ILE A 142 -24.85 -21.06 39.42
CA ILE A 142 -24.61 -20.02 40.45
C ILE A 142 -25.89 -19.70 41.27
N SER A 143 -27.08 -20.08 40.81
CA SER A 143 -28.38 -19.66 41.36
C SER A 143 -28.98 -20.65 42.36
N LYS A 144 -28.15 -21.30 43.19
CA LYS A 144 -28.62 -21.81 44.50
C LYS A 144 -28.63 -20.74 45.60
N ALA A 145 -28.28 -19.50 45.26
CA ALA A 145 -28.42 -18.35 46.12
C ALA A 145 -29.01 -17.18 45.33
N VAL A 146 -29.92 -16.45 45.96
CA VAL A 146 -30.63 -15.25 45.49
C VAL A 146 -31.96 -15.53 44.76
N GLN A 147 -32.99 -15.63 45.58
CA GLN A 147 -34.39 -15.37 45.27
C GLN A 147 -34.64 -13.89 45.57
N SER A 148 -35.17 -13.14 44.61
CA SER A 148 -35.81 -11.84 44.88
C SER A 148 -36.87 -11.61 43.81
N ASP A 149 -38.12 -11.88 44.20
CA ASP A 149 -39.31 -11.34 43.56
C ASP A 149 -39.43 -9.86 43.92
N GLU A 150 -39.63 -9.00 42.93
CA GLU A 150 -40.41 -7.78 43.12
C GLU A 150 -41.37 -7.57 41.92
N PRO A 151 -42.66 -7.31 42.19
CA PRO A 151 -43.66 -6.97 41.19
C PRO A 151 -43.84 -5.45 41.07
N GLY A 152 -43.85 -4.91 39.85
CA GLY A 152 -44.45 -3.59 39.60
C GLY A 152 -43.94 -2.82 38.37
N GLN A 153 -44.74 -2.77 37.29
CA GLN A 153 -45.21 -1.53 36.62
C GLN A 153 -45.92 -1.86 35.28
N LYS A 154 -47.26 -1.90 35.31
CA LYS A 154 -48.15 -2.19 34.17
C LYS A 154 -48.53 -0.98 33.30
N ALA A 155 -47.69 0.07 33.27
CA ALA A 155 -47.97 1.27 32.45
C ALA A 155 -46.72 1.68 31.66
N SER A 156 -46.36 0.84 30.68
CA SER A 156 -45.63 1.16 29.42
C SER A 156 -45.36 -0.12 28.59
N ASP A 157 -46.06 -1.23 28.89
CA ASP A 157 -45.75 -2.54 28.32
C ASP A 157 -46.02 -2.59 26.81
N ASP A 158 -47.08 -1.92 26.34
CA ASP A 158 -47.44 -1.88 24.92
C ASP A 158 -46.41 -1.10 24.09
N GLU A 159 -45.93 0.05 24.58
CA GLU A 159 -44.94 0.85 23.84
C GLU A 159 -43.56 0.17 23.84
N ARG A 160 -43.20 -0.49 24.94
CA ARG A 160 -41.98 -1.32 25.01
C ARG A 160 -42.10 -2.55 24.12
N LEU A 161 -43.28 -3.17 24.04
CA LEU A 161 -43.56 -4.29 23.15
C LEU A 161 -43.43 -3.84 21.68
N ILE A 162 -44.06 -2.72 21.29
CA ILE A 162 -43.96 -2.16 19.94
C ILE A 162 -42.50 -1.89 19.56
N ARG A 163 -41.71 -1.23 20.44
CA ARG A 163 -40.28 -0.96 20.15
C ARG A 163 -39.44 -2.23 20.04
N ARG A 164 -39.68 -3.24 20.89
CA ARG A 164 -38.98 -4.53 20.81
C ARG A 164 -39.32 -5.31 19.55
N THR A 165 -40.61 -5.38 19.22
CA THR A 165 -41.13 -6.01 17.99
C THR A 165 -40.57 -5.30 16.76
N MET A 166 -40.53 -3.96 16.77
CA MET A 166 -39.93 -3.14 15.72
C MET A 166 -38.45 -3.45 15.51
N ALA A 167 -37.64 -3.43 16.58
CA ALA A 167 -36.22 -3.71 16.51
C ALA A 167 -35.93 -5.14 16.03
N SER A 168 -36.70 -6.12 16.53
CA SER A 168 -36.59 -7.53 16.13
C SER A 168 -36.97 -7.71 14.65
N PHE A 169 -38.06 -7.08 14.20
CA PHE A 169 -38.48 -7.08 12.80
C PHE A 169 -37.41 -6.46 11.88
N LEU A 170 -36.96 -5.24 12.16
CA LEU A 170 -35.94 -4.54 11.37
C LEU A 170 -34.61 -5.30 11.31
N SER A 171 -34.23 -6.01 12.38
CA SER A 171 -33.01 -6.83 12.40
C SER A 171 -33.03 -7.99 11.38
N ARG A 172 -34.23 -8.40 10.95
CA ARG A 172 -34.46 -9.48 9.97
C ARG A 172 -34.72 -8.97 8.56
N VAL A 173 -34.95 -7.67 8.40
CA VAL A 173 -35.09 -6.99 7.11
C VAL A 173 -33.70 -6.78 6.49
N SER A 174 -33.60 -7.03 5.20
CA SER A 174 -32.41 -6.79 4.40
C SER A 174 -32.81 -6.10 3.11
N VAL A 175 -32.31 -4.87 2.92
CA VAL A 175 -32.55 -4.09 1.70
C VAL A 175 -31.21 -3.77 1.08
N VAL A 176 -30.99 -4.21 -0.16
CA VAL A 176 -29.73 -4.03 -0.88
C VAL A 176 -29.97 -3.68 -2.35
N ARG A 177 -29.11 -2.83 -2.93
CA ARG A 177 -29.08 -2.57 -4.37
C ARG A 177 -28.47 -3.75 -5.12
N VAL A 178 -29.10 -4.18 -6.22
CA VAL A 178 -28.59 -5.27 -7.06
C VAL A 178 -27.58 -4.71 -8.07
N GLY A 179 -26.29 -4.90 -7.80
CA GLY A 179 -25.20 -4.42 -8.66
C GLY A 179 -25.16 -2.90 -8.76
N GLN A 180 -25.06 -2.37 -9.99
CA GLN A 180 -25.20 -0.93 -10.30
C GLN A 180 -26.58 -0.58 -10.88
N SER A 181 -27.56 -1.48 -10.80
CA SER A 181 -28.91 -1.22 -11.34
C SER A 181 -29.78 -0.40 -10.38
N TYR A 182 -30.89 0.15 -10.88
CA TYR A 182 -31.95 0.78 -10.07
C TYR A 182 -32.87 -0.24 -9.38
N ILE A 183 -32.42 -1.51 -9.28
CA ILE A 183 -33.16 -2.59 -8.65
C ILE A 183 -32.77 -2.68 -7.18
N LEU A 184 -33.76 -2.55 -6.29
CA LEU A 184 -33.65 -2.83 -4.87
C LEU A 184 -34.19 -4.23 -4.58
N GLU A 185 -33.38 -5.05 -3.92
CA GLU A 185 -33.79 -6.34 -3.36
C GLU A 185 -34.22 -6.11 -1.91
N VAL A 186 -35.52 -6.22 -1.66
CA VAL A 186 -36.17 -6.04 -0.37
C VAL A 186 -36.52 -7.41 0.18
N GLY A 187 -35.79 -7.86 1.20
CA GLY A 187 -35.94 -9.22 1.73
C GLY A 187 -36.12 -9.31 3.24
N TYR A 188 -36.69 -10.43 3.67
CA TYR A 188 -36.98 -10.74 5.07
C TYR A 188 -36.53 -12.15 5.42
N ARG A 189 -35.99 -12.34 6.63
CA ARG A 189 -35.55 -13.63 7.16
C ARG A 189 -36.56 -14.16 8.17
N SER A 190 -37.04 -15.39 7.97
CA SER A 190 -37.92 -16.08 8.93
C SER A 190 -37.66 -17.59 8.94
N ALA A 191 -37.99 -18.26 10.04
CA ALA A 191 -38.01 -19.72 10.14
C ALA A 191 -39.09 -20.37 9.26
N ASP A 192 -40.15 -19.64 8.90
CA ASP A 192 -41.18 -20.08 7.97
C ASP A 192 -40.94 -19.47 6.56
N PRO A 193 -40.73 -20.30 5.51
CA PRO A 193 -40.57 -19.85 4.14
C PRO A 193 -41.75 -18.98 3.63
N GLN A 194 -42.99 -19.29 4.03
CA GLN A 194 -44.17 -18.56 3.58
C GLN A 194 -44.28 -17.21 4.28
N LYS A 195 -43.99 -17.15 5.59
CA LYS A 195 -43.93 -15.89 6.34
C LYS A 195 -42.84 -14.98 5.77
N ALA A 196 -41.67 -15.52 5.42
CA ALA A 196 -40.60 -14.76 4.78
C ALA A 196 -41.07 -14.05 3.49
N ALA A 197 -41.75 -14.79 2.61
CA ALA A 197 -42.26 -14.23 1.36
C ALA A 197 -43.36 -13.18 1.58
N ARG A 198 -44.30 -13.45 2.50
CA ARG A 198 -45.38 -12.50 2.84
C ARG A 198 -44.83 -11.20 3.42
N ALA A 199 -43.86 -11.28 4.33
CA ALA A 199 -43.24 -10.11 4.95
C ALA A 199 -42.44 -9.27 3.93
N ALA A 200 -41.66 -9.91 3.06
CA ALA A 200 -40.93 -9.20 2.01
C ALA A 200 -41.86 -8.49 1.01
N ASN A 201 -42.95 -9.14 0.58
CA ASN A 201 -43.96 -8.53 -0.28
C ASN A 201 -44.71 -7.38 0.42
N ALA A 202 -45.07 -7.56 1.69
CA ALA A 202 -45.72 -6.51 2.47
C ALA A 202 -44.82 -5.28 2.64
N LEU A 203 -43.51 -5.47 2.81
CA LEU A 203 -42.54 -4.39 2.91
C LEU A 203 -42.40 -3.61 1.59
N ALA A 204 -42.32 -4.31 0.46
CA ALA A 204 -42.29 -3.69 -0.86
C ALA A 204 -43.57 -2.88 -1.13
N GLN A 205 -44.75 -3.46 -0.80
CA GLN A 205 -46.03 -2.79 -0.98
C GLN A 205 -46.17 -1.55 -0.07
N ALA A 206 -45.82 -1.67 1.21
CA ALA A 206 -45.90 -0.56 2.16
C ALA A 206 -45.03 0.63 1.75
N TYR A 207 -43.85 0.38 1.16
CA TYR A 207 -43.02 1.43 0.59
C TYR A 207 -43.67 2.10 -0.62
N MET A 208 -44.28 1.35 -1.54
CA MET A 208 -45.00 1.91 -2.68
C MET A 208 -46.19 2.76 -2.22
N ASP A 209 -46.99 2.25 -1.28
CA ASP A 209 -48.15 2.97 -0.74
C ASP A 209 -47.71 4.28 -0.05
N SER A 210 -46.58 4.24 0.69
CA SER A 210 -46.02 5.40 1.36
C SER A 210 -45.46 6.45 0.40
N THR A 211 -44.82 6.06 -0.69
CA THR A 211 -44.25 7.01 -1.67
C THR A 211 -45.34 7.70 -2.48
N VAL A 212 -46.37 6.95 -2.89
CA VAL A 212 -47.57 7.52 -3.55
C VAL A 212 -48.27 8.52 -2.62
N GLY A 213 -48.47 8.16 -1.34
CA GLY A 213 -49.09 9.05 -0.35
C GLY A 213 -48.27 10.32 -0.07
N ALA A 214 -46.96 10.19 0.13
CA ALA A 214 -46.08 11.34 0.35
C ALA A 214 -46.07 12.30 -0.84
N ARG A 215 -46.14 11.79 -2.07
CA ARG A 215 -46.22 12.60 -3.29
C ARG A 215 -47.55 13.29 -3.45
N ALA A 216 -48.66 12.60 -3.19
CA ALA A 216 -49.97 13.22 -3.20
C ALA A 216 -50.01 14.40 -2.22
N ALA A 217 -49.46 14.22 -1.01
CA ALA A 217 -49.36 15.28 -0.01
C ALA A 217 -48.45 16.44 -0.44
N ALA A 218 -47.29 16.15 -1.04
CA ALA A 218 -46.37 17.17 -1.56
C ALA A 218 -46.96 17.96 -2.73
N ALA A 219 -47.64 17.28 -3.66
CA ALA A 219 -48.35 17.90 -4.78
C ALA A 219 -49.49 18.79 -4.29
N GLN A 220 -50.25 18.34 -3.28
CA GLN A 220 -51.32 19.14 -2.66
C GLN A 220 -50.75 20.39 -1.98
N SER A 221 -49.73 20.23 -1.13
CA SER A 221 -49.09 21.36 -0.44
C SER A 221 -48.49 22.37 -1.43
N GLY A 222 -47.92 21.88 -2.53
CA GLY A 222 -47.40 22.71 -3.62
C GLY A 222 -48.49 23.45 -4.39
N ALA A 223 -49.62 22.79 -4.65
CA ALA A 223 -50.78 23.42 -5.27
C ALA A 223 -51.36 24.53 -4.39
N ASP A 224 -51.53 24.28 -3.08
CA ASP A 224 -52.03 25.26 -2.11
C ASP A 224 -51.12 26.51 -2.06
N TRP A 225 -49.79 26.29 -2.10
CA TRP A 225 -48.81 27.39 -2.16
C TRP A 225 -48.89 28.17 -3.48
N LEU A 226 -48.99 27.47 -4.62
CA LEU A 226 -49.10 28.10 -5.94
C LEU A 226 -50.41 28.89 -6.06
N GLU A 227 -51.53 28.38 -5.54
CA GLU A 227 -52.82 29.06 -5.52
C GLU A 227 -52.76 30.36 -4.71
N THR A 228 -52.20 30.30 -3.49
CA THR A 228 -51.99 31.50 -2.66
C THR A 228 -51.12 32.52 -3.41
N ARG A 229 -50.03 32.06 -4.03
CA ARG A 229 -49.12 32.94 -4.76
C ARG A 229 -49.75 33.53 -6.03
N LEU A 230 -50.63 32.77 -6.70
CA LEU A 230 -51.35 33.22 -7.88
C LEU A 230 -52.24 34.42 -7.55
N ILE A 231 -52.98 34.35 -6.44
CA ILE A 231 -53.84 35.45 -5.96
C ILE A 231 -53.03 36.72 -5.67
N ASP A 232 -51.88 36.57 -5.00
CA ASP A 232 -50.99 37.70 -4.71
C ASP A 232 -50.46 38.37 -5.98
N VAL A 233 -50.00 37.56 -6.95
CA VAL A 233 -49.43 38.07 -8.20
C VAL A 233 -50.53 38.64 -9.11
N GLU A 234 -51.72 38.06 -9.12
CA GLU A 234 -52.89 38.61 -9.82
C GLU A 234 -53.20 40.03 -9.31
N LYS A 235 -53.24 40.20 -7.98
CA LYS A 235 -53.45 41.52 -7.36
C LYS A 235 -52.36 42.50 -7.78
N GLN A 236 -51.09 42.11 -7.73
CA GLN A 236 -49.95 42.95 -8.14
C GLN A 236 -49.99 43.30 -9.64
N ALA A 237 -50.35 42.35 -10.50
CA ALA A 237 -50.48 42.57 -11.94
C ALA A 237 -51.58 43.57 -12.24
N ARG A 238 -52.73 43.44 -11.57
CA ARG A 238 -53.88 44.35 -11.72
C ARG A 238 -53.55 45.76 -11.20
N GLU A 239 -52.95 45.87 -10.01
CA GLU A 239 -52.53 47.16 -9.45
C GLU A 239 -51.51 47.86 -10.37
N ALA A 240 -50.47 47.15 -10.82
CA ALA A 240 -49.47 47.72 -11.73
C ALA A 240 -50.06 48.14 -13.09
N ALA A 241 -51.05 47.39 -13.61
CA ALA A 241 -51.74 47.76 -14.84
C ALA A 241 -52.61 49.02 -14.65
N LEU A 242 -53.36 49.10 -13.54
CA LEU A 242 -54.16 50.28 -13.21
C LEU A 242 -53.28 51.53 -13.00
N ASP A 243 -52.15 51.39 -12.31
CA ASP A 243 -51.19 52.48 -12.12
C ASP A 243 -50.65 53.01 -13.46
N ALA A 244 -50.34 52.11 -14.40
CA ALA A 244 -49.87 52.47 -15.74
C ALA A 244 -50.96 53.21 -16.53
N GLU A 245 -52.20 52.73 -16.50
CA GLU A 245 -53.34 53.39 -17.15
C GLU A 245 -53.66 54.76 -16.54
N GLU A 246 -53.65 54.87 -15.22
CA GLU A 246 -53.90 56.14 -14.54
C GLU A 246 -52.77 57.15 -14.82
N PHE A 247 -51.52 56.70 -14.82
CA PHE A 247 -50.38 57.52 -15.19
C PHE A 247 -50.47 57.99 -16.65
N ARG A 248 -50.88 57.09 -17.56
CA ARG A 248 -51.13 57.42 -18.97
C ARG A 248 -52.20 58.50 -19.11
N ALA A 249 -53.33 58.33 -18.42
CA ALA A 249 -54.45 59.28 -18.44
C ALA A 249 -54.06 60.65 -17.87
N ARG A 250 -53.38 60.69 -16.71
CA ARG A 250 -52.94 61.94 -16.05
C ARG A 250 -51.93 62.74 -16.88
N ASN A 251 -51.05 62.06 -17.62
CA ASN A 251 -50.03 62.72 -18.46
C ASN A 251 -50.50 62.92 -19.92
N GLY A 252 -51.74 62.57 -20.25
CA GLY A 252 -52.31 62.75 -21.58
C GLY A 252 -51.54 62.00 -22.69
N ILE A 253 -50.89 60.88 -22.36
CA ILE A 253 -50.09 60.09 -23.30
C ILE A 253 -51.03 59.16 -24.06
N MET A 254 -51.69 59.69 -25.09
CA MET A 254 -52.51 58.87 -25.98
C MET A 254 -51.64 58.25 -27.06
N GLU A 255 -51.65 56.92 -27.17
CA GLU A 255 -50.96 56.20 -28.24
C GLU A 255 -51.78 56.30 -29.54
N VAL A 256 -51.75 57.48 -30.16
CA VAL A 256 -52.22 57.64 -31.54
C VAL A 256 -51.07 57.18 -32.42
N GLY A 257 -51.21 56.02 -33.05
CA GLY A 257 -50.22 55.51 -34.00
C GLY A 257 -49.78 56.62 -34.95
N SER A 258 -48.46 56.83 -35.05
CA SER A 258 -47.73 57.81 -35.89
C SER A 258 -47.51 59.26 -35.40
N THR A 259 -48.07 59.74 -34.28
CA THR A 259 -47.92 61.17 -33.89
C THR A 259 -46.71 61.53 -33.03
N ALA A 260 -45.83 60.58 -32.70
CA ALA A 260 -44.49 60.90 -32.15
C ALA A 260 -43.66 61.77 -33.11
N SER A 261 -44.12 61.97 -34.34
CA SER A 261 -43.53 62.89 -35.29
C SER A 261 -43.94 64.35 -35.11
N LEU A 262 -45.11 64.71 -34.55
CA LEU A 262 -45.60 66.09 -34.74
C LEU A 262 -44.79 67.13 -33.96
N ASP A 263 -44.62 66.96 -32.64
CA ASP A 263 -43.82 67.87 -31.81
C ASP A 263 -42.32 67.84 -32.25
N GLN A 264 -41.83 66.66 -32.67
CA GLN A 264 -40.47 66.46 -33.17
C GLN A 264 -40.25 67.09 -34.56
N GLN A 265 -41.25 67.03 -35.45
CA GLN A 265 -41.26 67.67 -36.77
C GLN A 265 -41.34 69.18 -36.61
N GLN A 266 -42.19 69.67 -35.71
CA GLN A 266 -42.26 71.10 -35.38
C GLN A 266 -40.93 71.61 -34.82
N LEU A 267 -40.27 70.84 -33.95
CA LEU A 267 -38.94 71.19 -33.43
C LEU A 267 -37.88 71.21 -34.54
N SER A 268 -37.90 70.23 -35.45
CA SER A 268 -36.99 70.18 -36.60
C SER A 268 -37.22 71.36 -37.56
N GLU A 269 -38.49 71.72 -37.81
CA GLU A 269 -38.87 72.84 -38.67
C GLU A 269 -38.43 74.17 -38.06
N ILE A 270 -38.74 74.42 -36.77
CA ILE A 270 -38.33 75.64 -36.07
C ILE A 270 -36.80 75.72 -35.97
N SER A 271 -36.11 74.60 -35.73
CA SER A 271 -34.64 74.56 -35.72
C SER A 271 -34.05 74.95 -37.08
N SER A 272 -34.63 74.46 -38.18
CA SER A 272 -34.24 74.86 -39.54
C SER A 272 -34.45 76.36 -39.77
N GLN A 273 -35.62 76.88 -39.40
CA GLN A 273 -35.93 78.31 -39.52
C GLN A 273 -35.02 79.19 -38.66
N ALA A 274 -34.66 78.73 -37.45
CA ALA A 274 -33.73 79.42 -36.55
C ALA A 274 -32.32 79.49 -37.15
N MET A 275 -31.85 78.41 -37.79
CA MET A 275 -30.56 78.43 -38.51
C MET A 275 -30.56 79.45 -39.65
N VAL A 276 -31.65 79.52 -40.43
CA VAL A 276 -31.79 80.52 -41.51
C VAL A 276 -31.77 81.94 -40.94
N ALA A 277 -32.53 82.21 -39.88
CA ALA A 277 -32.57 83.53 -39.24
C ALA A 277 -31.21 83.93 -38.61
N SER A 278 -30.45 82.97 -38.07
CA SER A 278 -29.10 83.20 -37.55
C SER A 278 -28.12 83.57 -38.68
N ALA A 279 -28.20 82.87 -39.83
CA ALA A 279 -27.41 83.20 -41.01
C ALA A 279 -27.75 84.59 -41.58
N GLU A 280 -29.04 84.97 -41.62
CA GLU A 280 -29.49 86.31 -42.00
C GLU A 280 -28.90 87.39 -41.07
N THR A 281 -28.92 87.13 -39.75
CA THR A 281 -28.37 88.04 -38.73
C THR A 281 -26.87 88.22 -38.90
N ALA A 282 -26.12 87.12 -39.09
CA ALA A 282 -24.67 87.16 -39.31
C ALA A 282 -24.30 87.91 -40.61
N ALA A 283 -25.08 87.72 -41.68
CA ALA A 283 -24.88 88.44 -42.94
C ALA A 283 -25.16 89.94 -42.80
N ALA A 284 -26.22 90.33 -42.08
CA ALA A 284 -26.55 91.73 -41.83
C ALA A 284 -25.50 92.41 -40.92
N SER A 285 -25.00 91.73 -39.89
CA SER A 285 -23.96 92.27 -39.01
C SER A 285 -22.63 92.45 -39.74
N ALA A 286 -22.24 91.49 -40.57
CA ALA A 286 -21.02 91.57 -41.37
C ALA A 286 -21.06 92.76 -42.34
N LYS A 287 -22.21 93.01 -43.00
CA LYS A 287 -22.41 94.18 -43.88
C LYS A 287 -22.33 95.51 -43.15
N LEU A 288 -22.87 95.59 -41.93
CA LEU A 288 -22.79 96.80 -41.11
C LEU A 288 -21.35 97.06 -40.62
N GLU A 289 -20.64 96.01 -40.22
CA GLU A 289 -19.25 96.10 -39.77
C GLU A 289 -18.29 96.53 -40.89
N THR A 290 -18.44 95.98 -42.10
CA THR A 290 -17.67 96.42 -43.27
C THR A 290 -17.95 97.87 -43.61
N LEU A 291 -19.21 98.31 -43.56
CA LEU A 291 -19.59 99.72 -43.78
C LEU A 291 -18.96 100.67 -42.75
N ASN A 292 -18.97 100.29 -41.47
CA ASN A 292 -18.37 101.08 -40.40
C ASN A 292 -16.86 101.22 -40.57
N ARG A 293 -16.15 100.15 -40.98
CA ARG A 293 -14.72 100.20 -41.30
C ARG A 293 -14.40 101.11 -42.48
N LEU A 294 -15.24 101.09 -43.52
CA LEU A 294 -15.10 102.01 -44.66
C LEU A 294 -15.28 103.47 -44.25
N MET A 295 -16.22 103.78 -43.37
CA MET A 295 -16.40 105.14 -42.85
C MET A 295 -15.24 105.61 -41.96
N ALA A 296 -14.56 104.70 -41.26
CA ALA A 296 -13.40 104.99 -40.43
C ALA A 296 -12.11 105.29 -41.25
N GLY A 297 -12.15 105.15 -42.58
CA GLY A 297 -11.02 105.42 -43.47
C GLY A 297 -9.96 104.31 -43.49
N GLU A 298 -10.30 103.11 -42.99
CA GLU A 298 -9.40 101.95 -43.05
C GLU A 298 -9.27 101.43 -44.50
N ALA A 299 -8.04 101.20 -44.95
CA ALA A 299 -7.77 100.60 -46.26
C ALA A 299 -8.20 99.13 -46.28
N ILE A 300 -9.37 98.86 -46.85
CA ILE A 300 -9.86 97.48 -47.02
C ILE A 300 -9.22 96.89 -48.28
N GLY A 301 -8.40 95.86 -48.12
CA GLY A 301 -7.65 95.17 -49.18
C GLY A 301 -8.48 94.29 -50.12
N GLY A 302 -9.72 94.65 -50.42
CA GLY A 302 -10.63 93.92 -51.32
C GLY A 302 -11.57 94.88 -52.05
N SER A 303 -12.08 94.47 -53.21
CA SER A 303 -12.96 95.25 -54.09
C SER A 303 -14.16 95.83 -53.34
N VAL A 304 -14.03 97.09 -52.91
CA VAL A 304 -15.11 97.91 -52.31
C VAL A 304 -16.37 97.92 -53.20
N GLN A 305 -16.20 97.66 -54.50
CA GLN A 305 -17.26 97.54 -55.51
C GLN A 305 -18.27 96.41 -55.25
N GLU A 306 -17.89 95.31 -54.60
CA GLU A 306 -18.74 94.11 -54.49
C GLU A 306 -19.63 94.12 -53.23
N THR A 307 -19.33 94.99 -52.26
CA THR A 307 -20.04 95.07 -50.97
C THR A 307 -21.05 96.23 -50.90
N ILE A 308 -20.92 97.23 -51.78
CA ILE A 308 -21.80 98.40 -51.82
C ILE A 308 -22.57 98.43 -53.15
N ASP A 309 -23.61 97.60 -53.23
CA ASP A 309 -24.65 97.65 -54.27
C ASP A 309 -25.63 98.82 -54.02
N ASN A 310 -25.10 100.03 -53.83
CA ASN A 310 -25.93 101.24 -53.86
C ASN A 310 -25.59 102.04 -55.13
N PRO A 311 -26.46 102.03 -56.15
CA PRO A 311 -26.25 102.75 -57.41
C PRO A 311 -25.96 104.24 -57.23
N ARG A 312 -26.45 104.84 -56.13
CA ARG A 312 -26.22 106.25 -55.81
C ARG A 312 -24.81 106.49 -55.28
N ILE A 313 -24.26 105.59 -54.47
CA ILE A 313 -22.87 105.69 -54.02
C ILE A 313 -21.92 105.49 -55.21
N GLN A 314 -22.22 104.53 -56.09
CA GLN A 314 -21.44 104.30 -57.32
C GLN A 314 -21.45 105.54 -58.22
N LYS A 315 -22.63 106.14 -58.45
CA LYS A 315 -22.76 107.39 -59.21
C LYS A 315 -22.01 108.56 -58.57
N LEU A 316 -22.14 108.73 -57.25
CA LEU A 316 -21.44 109.80 -56.53
C LEU A 316 -19.91 109.61 -56.56
N GLN A 317 -19.41 108.37 -56.49
CA GLN A 317 -17.98 108.06 -56.66
C GLN A 317 -17.49 108.42 -58.07
N GLU A 318 -18.27 108.08 -59.11
CA GLU A 318 -17.97 108.46 -60.49
C GLU A 318 -17.94 109.99 -60.66
N ASP A 319 -18.93 110.69 -60.10
CA ASP A 319 -19.00 112.16 -60.08
C ASP A 319 -17.79 112.77 -59.34
N VAL A 320 -17.36 112.19 -58.21
CA VAL A 320 -16.14 112.62 -57.48
C VAL A 320 -14.89 112.41 -58.31
N SER A 321 -14.73 111.25 -58.95
CA SER A 321 -13.58 110.98 -59.82
C SER A 321 -13.51 111.97 -60.98
N LEU A 322 -14.65 112.26 -61.60
CA LEU A 322 -14.75 113.22 -62.69
C LEU A 322 -14.46 114.66 -62.22
N ALA A 323 -15.01 115.08 -61.08
CA ALA A 323 -14.72 116.37 -60.45
C ALA A 323 -13.24 116.50 -60.04
N THR A 324 -12.64 115.42 -59.53
CA THR A 324 -11.21 115.38 -59.15
C THR A 324 -10.31 115.48 -60.38
N ALA A 325 -10.64 114.79 -61.47
CA ALA A 325 -9.92 114.92 -62.74
C ALA A 325 -10.01 116.35 -63.31
N ARG A 326 -11.18 116.99 -63.21
CA ARG A 326 -11.37 118.41 -63.55
C ARG A 326 -10.50 119.31 -62.68
N LEU A 327 -10.50 119.10 -61.36
CA LEU A 327 -9.66 119.86 -60.42
C LEU A 327 -8.16 119.72 -60.77
N ASN A 328 -7.67 118.50 -60.99
CA ASN A 328 -6.27 118.26 -61.36
C ASN A 328 -5.88 118.94 -62.68
N THR A 329 -6.81 118.96 -63.65
CA THR A 329 -6.60 119.66 -64.92
C THR A 329 -6.53 121.18 -64.72
N LEU A 330 -7.35 121.75 -63.84
CA LEU A 330 -7.36 123.17 -63.52
C LEU A 330 -6.11 123.59 -62.72
N VAL A 331 -5.70 122.77 -61.75
CA VAL A 331 -4.47 122.97 -60.95
C VAL A 331 -3.21 122.92 -61.83
N SER A 332 -3.20 122.08 -62.87
CA SER A 332 -2.07 122.03 -63.81
C SER A 332 -1.97 123.25 -64.73
N ARG A 333 -3.04 124.03 -64.92
CA ARG A 333 -3.09 125.14 -65.89
C ARG A 333 -3.02 126.53 -65.27
N TYR A 334 -3.42 126.70 -64.01
CA TYR A 334 -3.54 127.99 -63.35
C TYR A 334 -2.82 128.01 -62.00
N ASP A 335 -2.30 129.18 -61.61
CA ASP A 335 -1.66 129.37 -60.31
C ASP A 335 -2.69 129.26 -59.16
N SER A 336 -2.21 128.85 -57.98
CA SER A 336 -2.96 128.36 -56.82
C SER A 336 -4.06 129.30 -56.27
N GLY A 337 -4.05 130.59 -56.63
CA GLY A 337 -5.02 131.60 -56.19
C GLY A 337 -6.24 131.82 -57.10
N ASN A 338 -6.41 131.05 -58.19
CA ASN A 338 -7.52 131.26 -59.14
C ASN A 338 -8.88 130.84 -58.52
N PRO A 339 -9.93 131.70 -58.53
CA PRO A 339 -11.26 131.38 -58.02
C PRO A 339 -11.88 130.11 -58.66
N ALA A 340 -11.49 129.75 -59.88
CA ALA A 340 -11.94 128.51 -60.53
C ALA A 340 -11.41 127.23 -59.85
N ILE A 341 -10.20 127.26 -59.27
CA ILE A 341 -9.62 126.12 -58.52
C ILE A 341 -10.33 125.98 -57.17
N ALA A 342 -10.61 127.10 -56.48
CA ALA A 342 -11.36 127.09 -55.22
C ALA A 342 -12.78 126.50 -55.42
N ALA A 343 -13.50 126.94 -56.46
CA ALA A 343 -14.82 126.40 -56.79
C ALA A 343 -14.80 124.89 -57.12
N ALA A 344 -13.79 124.42 -57.86
CA ALA A 344 -13.63 122.98 -58.16
C ALA A 344 -13.26 122.17 -56.90
N ARG A 345 -12.49 122.74 -55.97
CA ARG A 345 -12.16 122.11 -54.68
C ARG A 345 -13.40 121.99 -53.79
N ASP A 346 -14.22 123.03 -53.76
CA ASP A 346 -15.50 123.03 -53.03
C ASP A 346 -16.52 122.05 -53.63
N GLU A 347 -16.51 121.87 -54.96
CA GLU A 347 -17.31 120.84 -55.62
C GLU A 347 -16.89 119.42 -55.21
N VAL A 348 -15.59 119.12 -55.18
CA VAL A 348 -15.07 117.84 -54.66
C VAL A 348 -15.41 117.69 -53.17
N ALA A 349 -15.30 118.74 -52.36
CA ALA A 349 -15.65 118.69 -50.94
C ALA A 349 -17.15 118.44 -50.71
N ARG A 350 -18.02 119.08 -51.51
CA ARG A 350 -19.49 118.91 -51.49
C ARG A 350 -19.87 117.48 -51.87
N LEU A 351 -19.35 116.94 -52.98
CA LEU A 351 -19.62 115.57 -53.40
C LEU A 351 -19.12 114.53 -52.37
N ASN A 352 -17.96 114.77 -51.73
CA ASN A 352 -17.49 113.93 -50.62
C ASN A 352 -18.37 114.04 -49.36
N GLY A 353 -19.01 115.19 -49.13
CA GLY A 353 -20.04 115.36 -48.09
C GLY A 353 -21.31 114.58 -48.41
N ASP A 354 -21.76 114.62 -49.66
CA ASP A 354 -22.93 113.87 -50.13
C ASP A 354 -22.72 112.34 -50.06
N ILE A 355 -21.52 111.85 -50.39
CA ILE A 355 -21.12 110.45 -50.19
C ILE A 355 -21.22 110.06 -48.72
N ARG A 356 -20.70 110.87 -47.80
CA ARG A 356 -20.80 110.62 -46.34
C ARG A 356 -22.25 110.59 -45.86
N ASN A 357 -23.08 111.52 -46.34
CA ASN A 357 -24.50 111.55 -45.99
C ASN A 357 -25.24 110.31 -46.50
N GLU A 358 -24.90 109.82 -47.70
CA GLU A 358 -25.47 108.60 -48.25
C GLU A 358 -24.99 107.36 -47.48
N PHE A 359 -23.72 107.31 -47.05
CA PHE A 359 -23.22 106.25 -46.17
C PHE A 359 -23.97 106.17 -44.84
N VAL A 360 -24.20 107.31 -44.18
CA VAL A 360 -25.00 107.36 -42.94
C VAL A 360 -26.43 106.87 -43.16
N ARG A 361 -27.04 107.19 -44.32
CA ARG A 361 -28.37 106.68 -44.69
C ARG A 361 -28.36 105.16 -44.89
N VAL A 362 -27.38 104.63 -45.61
CA VAL A 362 -27.22 103.17 -45.84
C VAL A 362 -26.94 102.44 -44.52
N GLN A 363 -26.11 103.02 -43.65
CA GLN A 363 -25.84 102.50 -42.31
C GLN A 363 -27.14 102.35 -41.53
N LYS A 364 -28.01 103.37 -41.53
CA LYS A 364 -29.31 103.31 -40.84
C LYS A 364 -30.21 102.19 -41.36
N VAL A 365 -30.19 101.94 -42.68
CA VAL A 365 -30.92 100.83 -43.29
C VAL A 365 -30.36 99.49 -42.80
N TYR A 366 -29.03 99.28 -42.84
CA TYR A 366 -28.42 98.04 -42.36
C TYR A 366 -28.56 97.82 -40.85
N GLU A 367 -28.51 98.87 -40.04
CA GLU A 367 -28.85 98.79 -38.60
C GLU A 367 -30.28 98.29 -38.40
N THR A 368 -31.24 98.82 -39.17
CA THR A 368 -32.65 98.42 -39.09
C THR A 368 -32.82 96.97 -39.53
N THR A 369 -32.16 96.55 -40.62
CA THR A 369 -32.18 95.16 -41.09
C THR A 369 -31.58 94.21 -40.07
N LEU A 370 -30.46 94.58 -39.43
CA LEU A 370 -29.85 93.79 -38.36
C LEU A 370 -30.80 93.65 -37.16
N GLN A 371 -31.45 94.74 -36.74
CA GLN A 371 -32.41 94.69 -35.63
C GLN A 371 -33.60 93.78 -35.93
N VAL A 372 -34.13 93.82 -37.15
CA VAL A 372 -35.23 92.94 -37.59
C VAL A 372 -34.78 91.48 -37.60
N ALA A 373 -33.59 91.20 -38.15
CA ALA A 373 -33.03 89.85 -38.19
C ALA A 373 -32.78 89.29 -36.77
N GLN A 374 -32.19 90.10 -35.87
CA GLN A 374 -31.96 89.73 -34.47
C GLN A 374 -33.26 89.48 -33.70
N ALA A 375 -34.31 90.29 -33.93
CA ALA A 375 -35.61 90.09 -33.30
C ALA A 375 -36.25 88.76 -33.76
N ARG A 376 -36.11 88.41 -35.05
CA ARG A 376 -36.58 87.15 -35.62
C ARG A 376 -35.82 85.95 -35.06
N GLU A 377 -34.50 86.03 -34.99
CA GLU A 377 -33.64 84.99 -34.40
C GLU A 377 -34.00 84.74 -32.94
N ARG A 378 -34.18 85.79 -32.12
CA ARG A 378 -34.59 85.65 -30.72
C ARG A 378 -35.95 84.97 -30.59
N LEU A 379 -36.95 85.39 -31.36
CA LEU A 379 -38.28 84.79 -31.34
C LEU A 379 -38.23 83.28 -31.64
N LEU A 380 -37.49 82.90 -32.69
CA LEU A 380 -37.36 81.49 -33.08
C LEU A 380 -36.57 80.67 -32.05
N ASN A 381 -35.53 81.26 -31.44
CA ASN A 381 -34.78 80.61 -30.36
C ASN A 381 -35.64 80.42 -29.10
N ASP A 382 -36.47 81.40 -28.73
CA ASP A 382 -37.38 81.31 -27.59
C ASP A 382 -38.47 80.24 -27.82
N GLN A 383 -39.04 80.19 -29.03
CA GLN A 383 -39.97 79.14 -29.44
C GLN A 383 -39.33 77.75 -29.43
N MET A 384 -38.09 77.64 -29.94
CA MET A 384 -37.32 76.40 -29.90
C MET A 384 -37.06 75.93 -28.47
N ALA A 385 -36.68 76.85 -27.56
CA ALA A 385 -36.42 76.53 -26.15
C ALA A 385 -37.69 76.04 -25.43
N ALA A 386 -38.83 76.72 -25.65
CA ALA A 386 -40.12 76.33 -25.08
C ALA A 386 -40.60 74.96 -25.59
N LEU A 387 -40.46 74.71 -26.90
CA LEU A 387 -40.84 73.43 -27.50
C LEU A 387 -39.90 72.30 -27.06
N THR A 388 -38.59 72.56 -26.95
CA THR A 388 -37.60 71.60 -26.44
C THR A 388 -37.91 71.19 -25.00
N ALA A 389 -38.28 72.13 -24.13
CA ALA A 389 -38.69 71.83 -22.75
C ALA A 389 -39.93 70.91 -22.71
N THR A 390 -40.94 71.21 -23.53
CA THR A 390 -42.17 70.42 -23.64
C THR A 390 -41.90 69.00 -24.15
N VAL A 391 -41.06 68.85 -25.18
CA VAL A 391 -40.65 67.55 -25.72
C VAL A 391 -39.87 66.75 -24.68
N ARG A 392 -38.99 67.40 -23.91
CA ARG A 392 -38.22 66.74 -22.85
C ARG A 392 -39.11 66.18 -21.76
N ASP A 393 -40.07 66.97 -21.26
CA ASP A 393 -40.94 66.55 -20.16
C ASP A 393 -41.90 65.43 -20.58
N LYS A 394 -42.45 65.49 -21.81
CA LYS A 394 -43.24 64.39 -22.38
C LYS A 394 -42.41 63.11 -22.57
N ASN A 395 -41.16 63.23 -23.04
CA ASN A 395 -40.27 62.07 -23.18
C ASN A 395 -39.94 61.42 -21.83
N LEU A 396 -39.69 62.22 -20.78
CA LEU A 396 -39.48 61.70 -19.42
C LEU A 396 -40.72 60.98 -18.87
N ALA A 397 -41.91 61.53 -19.11
CA ALA A 397 -43.16 60.86 -18.74
C ALA A 397 -43.34 59.55 -19.53
N ARG A 398 -42.98 59.51 -20.82
CA ARG A 398 -43.07 58.30 -21.64
C ARG A 398 -42.12 57.19 -21.18
N VAL A 399 -40.90 57.53 -20.77
CA VAL A 399 -39.95 56.56 -20.18
C VAL A 399 -40.52 55.95 -18.89
N LYS A 400 -41.08 56.77 -17.99
CA LYS A 400 -41.75 56.28 -16.77
C LYS A 400 -42.97 55.41 -17.07
N LEU A 401 -43.76 55.77 -18.08
CA LEU A 401 -44.89 54.96 -18.52
C LEU A 401 -44.43 53.59 -19.02
N THR A 402 -43.40 53.54 -19.88
CA THR A 402 -42.82 52.27 -20.36
C THR A 402 -42.27 51.41 -19.22
N GLU A 403 -41.67 52.03 -18.19
CA GLU A 403 -41.24 51.31 -16.98
C GLU A 403 -42.44 50.67 -16.25
N MET A 404 -43.53 51.40 -16.05
CA MET A 404 -44.76 50.89 -15.43
C MET A 404 -45.43 49.78 -16.26
N GLU A 405 -45.52 49.96 -17.58
CA GLU A 405 -46.05 48.95 -18.52
C GLU A 405 -45.21 47.67 -18.53
N SER A 406 -43.89 47.82 -18.48
CA SER A 406 -42.95 46.69 -18.36
C SER A 406 -43.18 45.93 -17.05
N ARG A 407 -43.38 46.65 -15.94
CA ARG A 407 -43.71 46.06 -14.64
C ARG A 407 -45.04 45.30 -14.67
N ALA A 408 -46.10 45.89 -15.23
CA ALA A 408 -47.39 45.23 -15.40
C ALA A 408 -47.28 43.97 -16.27
N THR A 409 -46.54 44.06 -17.38
CA THR A 409 -46.31 42.91 -18.28
C THR A 409 -45.51 41.80 -17.60
N THR A 410 -44.53 42.17 -16.77
CA THR A 410 -43.73 41.22 -16.00
C THR A 410 -44.59 40.44 -15.02
N TYR A 411 -45.42 41.11 -14.21
CA TYR A 411 -46.34 40.43 -13.31
C TYR A 411 -47.36 39.57 -14.05
N ARG A 412 -47.87 40.03 -15.19
CA ARG A 412 -48.77 39.22 -16.05
C ARG A 412 -48.09 37.93 -16.52
N ARG A 413 -46.85 38.00 -16.99
CA ARG A 413 -46.09 36.79 -17.40
C ARG A 413 -45.84 35.85 -16.24
N ILE A 414 -45.53 36.38 -15.05
CA ILE A 414 -45.36 35.56 -13.84
C ILE A 414 -46.69 34.88 -13.48
N TYR A 415 -47.81 35.60 -13.52
CA TYR A 415 -49.15 35.05 -13.30
C TYR A 415 -49.45 33.90 -14.29
N GLU A 416 -49.25 34.13 -15.58
CA GLU A 416 -49.47 33.11 -16.63
C GLU A 416 -48.58 31.88 -16.40
N GLY A 417 -47.32 32.08 -16.01
CA GLY A 417 -46.40 30.99 -15.69
C GLY A 417 -46.83 30.18 -14.45
N ILE A 418 -47.24 30.85 -13.37
CA ILE A 418 -47.75 30.19 -12.17
C ILE A 418 -49.04 29.44 -12.49
N LEU A 419 -49.94 30.01 -13.29
CA LEU A 419 -51.19 29.37 -13.70
C LEU A 419 -50.92 28.09 -14.50
N GLN A 420 -49.97 28.12 -15.43
CA GLN A 420 -49.53 26.94 -16.17
C GLN A 420 -48.96 25.87 -15.24
N GLN A 421 -48.11 26.27 -14.29
CA GLN A 421 -47.52 25.36 -13.31
C GLN A 421 -48.57 24.76 -12.35
N LEU A 422 -49.53 25.56 -11.90
CA LEU A 422 -50.65 25.12 -11.06
C LEU A 422 -51.51 24.11 -11.81
N THR A 423 -51.88 24.41 -13.05
CA THR A 423 -52.65 23.50 -13.91
C THR A 423 -51.92 22.16 -14.09
N GLY A 424 -50.61 22.20 -14.34
CA GLY A 424 -49.79 20.99 -14.42
C GLY A 424 -49.69 20.22 -13.10
N THR A 425 -49.68 20.92 -11.95
CA THR A 425 -49.63 20.31 -10.61
C THR A 425 -50.97 19.63 -10.27
N LEU A 426 -52.11 20.28 -10.57
CA LEU A 426 -53.45 19.72 -10.37
C LEU A 426 -53.71 18.48 -11.25
N GLN A 427 -53.19 18.47 -12.49
CA GLN A 427 -53.24 17.28 -13.34
C GLN A 427 -52.45 16.11 -12.73
N LYS A 428 -51.26 16.37 -12.16
CA LYS A 428 -50.45 15.35 -11.48
C LYS A 428 -51.09 14.84 -10.19
N GLN A 429 -51.77 15.71 -9.44
CA GLN A 429 -52.52 15.31 -8.23
C GLN A 429 -53.62 14.28 -8.54
N SER A 430 -54.23 14.36 -9.73
CA SER A 430 -55.28 13.42 -10.15
C SER A 430 -54.75 12.02 -10.49
N PHE A 431 -53.45 11.88 -10.80
CA PHE A 431 -52.80 10.61 -11.15
C PHE A 431 -51.41 10.48 -10.50
N PRO A 432 -51.34 10.21 -9.18
CA PRO A 432 -50.06 9.99 -8.52
C PRO A 432 -49.47 8.64 -8.97
N LEU A 433 -48.59 8.67 -9.98
CA LEU A 433 -47.79 7.51 -10.38
C LEU A 433 -46.69 7.25 -9.35
N GLY A 434 -46.53 5.99 -8.95
CA GLY A 434 -45.43 5.55 -8.09
C GLY A 434 -44.12 5.40 -8.86
N ASP A 435 -43.01 5.89 -8.30
CA ASP A 435 -41.65 5.77 -8.89
C ASP A 435 -41.07 4.37 -8.85
N ALA A 436 -41.75 3.48 -8.16
CA ALA A 436 -41.26 2.15 -7.87
C ALA A 436 -42.30 1.13 -8.27
N ARG A 437 -41.85 0.11 -8.99
CA ARG A 437 -42.69 -1.03 -9.38
C ARG A 437 -42.04 -2.34 -8.99
N ILE A 438 -42.86 -3.29 -8.51
CA ILE A 438 -42.40 -4.64 -8.20
C ILE A 438 -42.17 -5.37 -9.52
N VAL A 439 -40.92 -5.74 -9.80
CA VAL A 439 -40.55 -6.54 -10.98
C VAL A 439 -40.78 -8.02 -10.70
N THR A 440 -40.38 -8.47 -9.51
CA THR A 440 -40.58 -9.84 -9.07
C THR A 440 -41.05 -9.84 -7.62
N ALA A 441 -42.23 -10.37 -7.37
CA ALA A 441 -42.70 -10.62 -6.01
C ALA A 441 -41.84 -11.68 -5.32
N ALA A 442 -41.71 -11.57 -3.99
CA ALA A 442 -41.03 -12.57 -3.18
C ALA A 442 -41.81 -13.89 -3.22
N SER A 443 -41.12 -14.99 -3.52
CA SER A 443 -41.63 -16.36 -3.46
C SER A 443 -41.05 -17.11 -2.25
N ALA A 444 -41.74 -18.15 -1.79
CA ALA A 444 -41.27 -18.98 -0.68
C ALA A 444 -40.01 -19.76 -1.10
N PRO A 445 -38.87 -19.58 -0.42
CA PRO A 445 -37.62 -20.23 -0.81
C PRO A 445 -37.65 -21.74 -0.51
N LEU A 446 -37.18 -22.54 -1.47
CA LEU A 446 -37.13 -24.01 -1.35
C LEU A 446 -35.98 -24.52 -0.47
N THR A 447 -34.99 -23.67 -0.17
CA THR A 447 -33.78 -24.05 0.57
C THR A 447 -33.52 -23.10 1.72
N LYS A 448 -32.99 -23.62 2.83
CA LYS A 448 -32.60 -22.80 3.97
C LYS A 448 -31.44 -21.87 3.60
N SER A 449 -31.56 -20.60 3.97
CA SER A 449 -30.52 -19.58 3.75
C SER A 449 -29.40 -19.67 4.78
N SER A 450 -29.70 -20.11 6.02
CA SER A 450 -28.75 -20.30 7.12
C SER A 450 -29.27 -21.40 8.06
N PRO A 451 -28.40 -22.21 8.71
CA PRO A 451 -26.95 -22.35 8.50
C PRO A 451 -26.60 -23.11 7.21
N LYS A 452 -25.60 -22.63 6.47
CA LYS A 452 -25.11 -23.28 5.23
C LYS A 452 -24.10 -24.38 5.57
N SER A 453 -24.53 -25.63 5.48
CA SER A 453 -23.67 -26.81 5.74
C SER A 453 -22.42 -26.81 4.85
N SER A 454 -22.54 -26.36 3.60
CA SER A 454 -21.44 -26.25 2.64
C SER A 454 -20.32 -25.28 3.07
N ILE A 455 -20.58 -24.38 4.01
CA ILE A 455 -19.62 -23.39 4.50
C ILE A 455 -19.09 -23.76 5.88
N ILE A 456 -19.99 -24.16 6.78
CA ILE A 456 -19.65 -24.40 8.19
C ILE A 456 -18.77 -25.64 8.32
N LEU A 457 -19.09 -26.73 7.62
CA LEU A 457 -18.35 -27.99 7.71
C LEU A 457 -16.87 -27.85 7.27
N PRO A 458 -16.53 -27.25 6.11
CA PRO A 458 -15.14 -27.00 5.73
C PRO A 458 -14.40 -26.07 6.68
N PHE A 459 -15.11 -25.07 7.23
CA PHE A 459 -14.49 -24.10 8.13
C PHE A 459 -14.10 -24.73 9.48
N THR A 460 -15.02 -25.48 10.10
CA THR A 460 -14.74 -26.11 11.40
C THR A 460 -13.73 -27.26 11.28
N THR A 461 -13.73 -28.00 10.17
CA THR A 461 -12.68 -28.99 9.87
C THR A 461 -11.31 -28.35 9.70
N LEU A 462 -11.21 -27.23 8.99
CA LEU A 462 -9.95 -26.49 8.82
C LEU A 462 -9.43 -25.94 10.17
N MET A 463 -10.33 -25.42 11.01
CA MET A 463 -10.00 -24.99 12.37
C MET A 463 -9.47 -26.15 13.23
N GLY A 464 -10.11 -27.32 13.13
CA GLY A 464 -9.61 -28.55 13.76
C GLY A 464 -8.20 -28.91 13.30
N LEU A 465 -7.96 -28.92 11.99
CA LEU A 465 -6.65 -29.20 11.41
C LEU A 465 -5.58 -28.20 11.89
N ALA A 466 -5.90 -26.91 11.91
CA ALA A 466 -4.99 -25.87 12.40
C ALA A 466 -4.66 -26.03 13.89
N GLY A 467 -5.66 -26.36 14.72
CA GLY A 467 -5.45 -26.68 16.13
C GLY A 467 -4.54 -27.88 16.33
N GLY A 468 -4.74 -28.94 15.54
CA GLY A 468 -3.87 -30.12 15.55
C GLY A 468 -2.43 -29.81 15.12
N LEU A 469 -2.25 -28.94 14.12
CA LEU A 469 -0.93 -28.52 13.65
C LEU A 469 -0.19 -27.70 14.70
N LEU A 470 -0.88 -26.76 15.36
CA LEU A 470 -0.30 -25.95 16.43
C LEU A 470 0.17 -26.81 17.60
N LEU A 471 -0.66 -27.76 18.04
CA LEU A 471 -0.29 -28.68 19.11
C LEU A 471 0.87 -29.58 18.69
N ALA A 472 0.94 -29.99 17.42
CA ALA A 472 2.05 -30.80 16.89
C ALA A 472 3.38 -30.06 16.98
N LEU A 473 3.38 -28.76 16.64
CA LEU A 473 4.57 -27.92 16.76
C LEU A 473 5.00 -27.73 18.22
N LEU A 474 4.05 -27.55 19.14
CA LEU A 474 4.35 -27.41 20.57
C LEU A 474 4.93 -28.69 21.19
N VAL A 475 4.44 -29.86 20.76
CA VAL A 475 4.93 -31.17 21.22
C VAL A 475 6.33 -31.47 20.67
N ASP A 476 6.59 -31.20 19.38
CA ASP A 476 7.90 -31.45 18.75
C ASP A 476 8.98 -30.44 19.21
N GLY A 477 8.58 -29.26 19.71
CA GLY A 477 9.48 -28.27 20.30
C GLY A 477 10.12 -28.65 21.64
N LYS A 478 9.59 -29.65 22.36
CA LYS A 478 9.98 -29.96 23.75
C LYS A 478 11.12 -30.99 23.94
N GLY A 479 11.89 -31.35 22.91
CA GLY A 479 13.07 -32.21 23.15
C GLY A 479 13.99 -32.44 21.98
N LYS A 480 15.18 -31.81 22.00
CA LYS A 480 16.30 -32.15 21.11
C LYS A 480 17.61 -32.28 21.92
N GLY A 481 18.00 -33.53 22.22
CA GLY A 481 19.33 -33.87 22.73
C GLY A 481 20.41 -33.76 21.64
N ILE A 482 21.69 -33.66 22.03
CA ILE A 482 22.82 -33.29 21.16
C ILE A 482 23.11 -34.36 20.10
N HIS A 483 23.27 -33.93 18.84
CA HIS A 483 24.01 -34.68 17.82
C HIS A 483 25.45 -34.11 17.74
N LEU A 484 26.43 -34.90 18.21
CA LEU A 484 27.75 -34.42 18.68
C LEU A 484 28.74 -33.90 17.61
N ASN A 485 28.69 -34.35 16.35
CA ASN A 485 29.91 -34.28 15.53
C ASN A 485 30.28 -32.88 14.94
N PRO A 486 29.36 -32.02 14.49
CA PRO A 486 29.75 -30.70 13.96
C PRO A 486 29.75 -29.59 15.02
N ARG A 487 28.79 -29.61 15.96
CA ARG A 487 28.59 -28.51 16.93
C ARG A 487 29.68 -28.46 18.01
N LEU A 488 30.19 -29.59 18.48
CA LEU A 488 31.22 -29.64 19.54
C LEU A 488 32.53 -28.95 19.14
N ARG A 489 33.01 -29.18 17.91
CA ARG A 489 34.25 -28.58 17.41
C ARG A 489 34.11 -27.08 17.20
N GLN A 490 32.91 -26.62 16.82
CA GLN A 490 32.64 -25.22 16.52
C GLN A 490 32.38 -24.38 17.78
N GLU A 491 31.76 -24.95 18.82
CA GLU A 491 31.42 -24.22 20.06
C GLU A 491 32.44 -24.43 21.20
N LEU A 492 33.04 -25.62 21.34
CA LEU A 492 33.93 -25.94 22.47
C LEU A 492 35.41 -26.10 22.08
N GLY A 493 35.73 -26.12 20.78
CA GLY A 493 37.12 -26.25 20.30
C GLY A 493 37.80 -27.59 20.57
N ILE A 494 37.07 -28.58 21.10
CA ILE A 494 37.60 -29.90 21.49
C ILE A 494 37.55 -30.86 20.29
N ALA A 495 38.63 -31.63 20.10
CA ALA A 495 38.70 -32.67 19.07
C ALA A 495 37.75 -33.84 19.38
N SER A 496 37.05 -34.35 18.37
CA SER A 496 36.28 -35.60 18.47
C SER A 496 37.17 -36.76 18.05
N LEU A 497 37.46 -37.69 18.96
CA LEU A 497 38.30 -38.87 18.70
C LEU A 497 37.55 -39.97 17.93
N GLY A 498 36.22 -40.00 18.03
CA GLY A 498 35.39 -40.96 17.31
C GLY A 498 34.02 -41.17 17.96
N SER A 499 33.12 -41.82 17.23
CA SER A 499 31.80 -42.18 17.74
C SER A 499 31.61 -43.70 17.73
N LEU A 500 31.50 -44.31 18.91
CA LEU A 500 31.27 -45.74 19.07
C LEU A 500 29.76 -46.02 18.96
N PRO A 501 29.32 -46.96 18.11
CA PRO A 501 27.90 -47.26 17.92
C PRO A 501 27.27 -47.90 19.17
N LEU A 502 25.95 -47.72 19.31
CA LEU A 502 25.14 -48.38 20.34
C LEU A 502 25.18 -49.90 20.15
N GLN A 503 25.73 -50.62 21.13
CA GLN A 503 25.67 -52.07 21.17
C GLN A 503 24.23 -52.50 21.50
N GLY A 504 23.58 -53.20 20.56
CA GLY A 504 22.43 -54.03 20.88
C GLY A 504 22.90 -55.23 21.69
N ALA A 505 22.18 -55.57 22.76
CA ALA A 505 22.36 -56.83 23.47
C ALA A 505 21.97 -58.00 22.56
N THR A 506 22.89 -58.39 21.68
CA THR A 506 22.84 -59.67 20.96
C THR A 506 24.16 -60.36 21.18
N ALA A 507 24.41 -60.74 22.43
CA ALA A 507 25.20 -61.92 22.70
C ALA A 507 24.26 -63.11 22.54
N VAL A 508 24.50 -63.94 21.52
CA VAL A 508 23.97 -65.31 21.51
C VAL A 508 24.60 -65.99 22.72
N LEU A 509 23.83 -66.16 23.80
CA LEU A 509 24.26 -66.97 24.92
C LEU A 509 24.30 -68.44 24.45
N PRO A 510 25.37 -69.20 24.72
CA PRO A 510 25.31 -70.66 24.59
C PRO A 510 24.23 -71.18 25.54
N ALA A 511 23.37 -72.07 25.04
CA ALA A 511 22.28 -72.66 25.81
C ALA A 511 22.86 -73.46 27.00
N GLY A 512 22.77 -72.92 28.21
CA GLY A 512 23.15 -73.64 29.44
C GLY A 512 23.63 -72.81 30.65
N ALA A 513 23.89 -71.52 30.52
CA ALA A 513 24.43 -70.73 31.65
C ALA A 513 23.35 -70.35 32.70
N LYS A 514 23.53 -70.81 33.95
CA LYS A 514 22.67 -70.49 35.10
C LYS A 514 22.77 -69.01 35.51
N ALA A 515 21.64 -68.47 35.99
CA ALA A 515 21.38 -67.06 36.32
C ALA A 515 22.23 -66.41 37.43
N ALA A 516 23.33 -67.03 37.89
CA ALA A 516 24.22 -66.45 38.89
C ALA A 516 25.30 -65.51 38.31
N ASN A 517 25.60 -65.58 37.01
CA ASN A 517 26.66 -64.78 36.36
C ASN A 517 26.12 -63.56 35.56
N LEU A 518 24.94 -63.04 35.92
CA LEU A 518 24.33 -61.88 35.25
C LEU A 518 25.12 -60.55 35.43
N GLN A 519 26.15 -60.52 36.27
CA GLN A 519 27.11 -59.42 36.36
C GLN A 519 28.19 -59.44 35.26
N ALA A 520 28.31 -60.54 34.50
CA ALA A 520 29.22 -60.71 33.35
C ALA A 520 28.67 -60.17 32.01
N ALA A 521 27.49 -59.54 32.01
CA ALA A 521 26.85 -59.01 30.80
C ALA A 521 27.39 -57.63 30.36
N MET A 522 28.71 -57.39 30.49
CA MET A 522 29.39 -56.25 29.88
C MET A 522 30.29 -56.71 28.73
N PRO A 523 30.27 -56.04 27.58
CA PRO A 523 31.07 -56.40 26.41
C PRO A 523 32.53 -55.93 26.58
N LEU A 524 33.19 -56.37 27.66
CA LEU A 524 34.58 -56.03 27.98
C LEU A 524 35.58 -56.74 27.07
N ARG A 525 35.17 -57.80 26.38
CA ARG A 525 35.99 -58.64 25.47
C ARG A 525 35.63 -58.48 23.97
N ARG A 526 34.86 -57.44 23.61
CA ARG A 526 34.23 -57.37 22.28
C ARG A 526 35.21 -57.31 21.11
N VAL A 527 36.39 -56.72 21.31
CA VAL A 527 37.45 -56.68 20.30
C VAL A 527 37.96 -58.09 19.97
N LEU A 528 38.05 -58.97 20.97
CA LEU A 528 38.43 -60.37 20.79
C LEU A 528 37.25 -61.21 20.25
N ASP A 529 36.03 -60.97 20.73
CA ASP A 529 34.84 -61.75 20.34
C ASP A 529 34.36 -61.43 18.91
N ALA A 530 34.53 -60.18 18.46
CA ALA A 530 34.03 -59.69 17.18
C ALA A 530 34.97 -58.62 16.58
N PRO A 531 36.15 -59.02 16.05
CA PRO A 531 37.19 -58.10 15.61
C PRO A 531 36.82 -57.22 14.40
N TYR A 532 35.77 -57.57 13.65
CA TYR A 532 35.32 -56.86 12.45
C TYR A 532 33.97 -56.15 12.60
N CYS A 533 33.45 -56.00 13.82
CA CYS A 533 32.18 -55.29 14.03
C CYS A 533 32.35 -53.76 13.97
N ASP A 534 31.25 -53.04 13.69
CA ASP A 534 31.24 -51.57 13.63
C ASP A 534 31.82 -50.89 14.89
N PHE A 535 31.65 -51.54 16.04
CA PHE A 535 32.23 -51.07 17.30
C PHE A 535 33.76 -51.16 17.31
N THR A 536 34.33 -52.29 16.89
CA THR A 536 35.78 -52.50 16.83
C THR A 536 36.41 -51.61 15.76
N GLU A 537 35.76 -51.43 14.61
CA GLU A 537 36.21 -50.49 13.57
C GLU A 537 36.20 -49.03 14.06
N ALA A 538 35.13 -48.62 14.74
CA ALA A 538 35.07 -47.29 15.34
C ALA A 538 36.16 -47.10 16.42
N LEU A 539 36.48 -48.16 17.18
CA LEU A 539 37.54 -48.15 18.19
C LEU A 539 38.95 -48.10 17.56
N ARG A 540 39.18 -48.75 16.42
CA ARG A 540 40.41 -48.58 15.60
C ARG A 540 40.58 -47.12 15.16
N GLY A 541 39.50 -46.46 14.75
CA GLY A 541 39.50 -45.03 14.44
C GLY A 541 39.87 -44.15 15.64
N VAL A 542 39.35 -44.48 16.83
CA VAL A 542 39.74 -43.81 18.09
C VAL A 542 41.21 -44.03 18.40
N LYS A 543 41.73 -45.27 18.29
CA LYS A 543 43.14 -45.60 18.47
C LYS A 543 44.04 -44.80 17.53
N SER A 544 43.72 -44.74 16.24
CA SER A 544 44.47 -43.96 15.25
C SER A 544 44.48 -42.47 15.59
N SER A 545 43.35 -41.93 16.02
CA SER A 545 43.23 -40.52 16.43
C SER A 545 44.08 -40.22 17.67
N ILE A 546 44.07 -41.11 18.66
CA ILE A 546 44.93 -41.03 19.86
C ILE A 546 46.40 -41.12 19.46
N GLY A 547 46.79 -42.11 18.65
CA GLY A 547 48.17 -42.29 18.19
C GLY A 547 48.71 -41.08 17.43
N SER A 548 47.86 -40.37 16.66
CA SER A 548 48.24 -39.14 15.96
C SER A 548 48.59 -37.96 16.88
N ALA A 549 48.14 -38.00 18.14
CA ALA A 549 48.42 -36.96 19.12
C ALA A 549 49.81 -37.10 19.77
N PHE A 550 50.43 -38.28 19.69
CA PHE A 550 51.73 -38.61 20.28
C PHE A 550 52.80 -38.85 19.20
N ARG A 551 54.08 -38.81 19.58
CA ARG A 551 55.17 -39.14 18.64
C ARG A 551 55.19 -40.65 18.36
N PRO A 552 55.51 -41.09 17.14
CA PRO A 552 55.68 -42.50 16.83
C PRO A 552 56.67 -43.16 17.81
N ASN A 553 56.33 -44.34 18.32
CA ASN A 553 57.13 -45.15 19.25
C ASN A 553 57.50 -44.48 20.60
N SER A 554 56.80 -43.42 21.01
CA SER A 554 56.95 -42.86 22.37
C SER A 554 56.03 -43.58 23.37
N PRO A 555 56.49 -43.88 24.60
CA PRO A 555 55.65 -44.45 25.64
C PRO A 555 54.56 -43.45 26.04
N MET A 556 53.30 -43.89 26.00
CA MET A 556 52.14 -43.04 26.25
C MET A 556 51.34 -43.51 27.46
N VAL A 557 51.06 -42.58 28.39
CA VAL A 557 50.16 -42.81 29.52
C VAL A 557 48.84 -42.07 29.28
N ILE A 558 47.76 -42.80 29.00
CA ILE A 558 46.46 -42.25 28.59
C ILE A 558 45.39 -42.53 29.65
N GLY A 559 44.73 -41.48 30.13
CA GLY A 559 43.56 -41.59 31.01
C GLY A 559 42.25 -41.67 30.23
N ILE A 560 41.38 -42.58 30.63
CA ILE A 560 40.00 -42.65 30.13
C ILE A 560 39.04 -42.30 31.28
N THR A 561 38.26 -41.25 31.10
CA THR A 561 37.28 -40.77 32.10
C THR A 561 35.94 -40.40 31.44
N SER A 562 34.94 -40.05 32.24
CA SER A 562 33.63 -39.58 31.77
C SER A 562 33.08 -38.49 32.70
N VAL A 563 32.07 -37.74 32.21
CA VAL A 563 31.43 -36.66 33.00
C VAL A 563 30.60 -37.28 34.13
N GLY A 564 29.70 -38.20 33.79
CA GLY A 564 28.89 -38.95 34.76
C GLY A 564 29.20 -40.45 34.80
N SER A 565 28.67 -41.12 35.82
CA SER A 565 28.75 -42.58 35.94
C SER A 565 27.88 -43.32 34.90
N GLY A 566 28.36 -44.48 34.44
CA GLY A 566 27.64 -45.35 33.49
C GLY A 566 27.67 -44.88 32.03
N GLU A 567 28.68 -44.09 31.64
CA GLU A 567 28.91 -43.63 30.26
C GLU A 567 29.76 -44.60 29.42
N GLY A 568 30.33 -45.63 30.06
CA GLY A 568 31.05 -46.73 29.40
C GLY A 568 32.57 -46.58 29.34
N LYS A 569 33.17 -45.75 30.20
CA LYS A 569 34.62 -45.55 30.34
C LYS A 569 35.42 -46.85 30.45
N THR A 570 35.09 -47.71 31.40
CA THR A 570 35.75 -49.01 31.63
C THR A 570 35.62 -49.95 30.45
N THR A 571 34.46 -49.92 29.77
CA THR A 571 34.25 -50.69 28.54
C THR A 571 35.16 -50.22 27.41
N VAL A 572 35.31 -48.91 27.23
CA VAL A 572 36.22 -48.35 26.23
C VAL A 572 37.67 -48.64 26.59
N ALA A 573 38.07 -48.50 27.86
CA ALA A 573 39.44 -48.76 28.34
C ALA A 573 39.87 -50.22 28.15
N ALA A 574 39.05 -51.19 28.58
CA ALA A 574 39.36 -52.60 28.43
C ALA A 574 39.47 -53.04 26.96
N ASN A 575 38.50 -52.64 26.12
CA ASN A 575 38.53 -52.98 24.69
C ASN A 575 39.68 -52.27 23.96
N LEU A 576 40.02 -51.04 24.34
CA LEU A 576 41.14 -50.32 23.73
C LEU A 576 42.47 -51.00 24.10
N ALA A 577 42.64 -51.43 25.35
CA ALA A 577 43.83 -52.18 25.78
C ALA A 577 43.96 -53.51 25.03
N GLN A 578 42.87 -54.28 24.90
CA GLN A 578 42.87 -55.50 24.09
C GLN A 578 43.24 -55.23 22.62
N LEU A 579 42.80 -54.11 22.05
CA LEU A 579 43.15 -53.72 20.68
C LEU A 579 44.65 -53.37 20.54
N TYR A 580 45.29 -52.78 21.54
CA TYR A 580 46.74 -52.57 21.54
C TYR A 580 47.52 -53.87 21.68
N GLN A 581 47.10 -54.75 22.60
CA GLN A 581 47.74 -56.05 22.84
C GLN A 581 47.65 -56.95 21.59
N ASN A 582 46.49 -57.03 20.95
CA ASN A 582 46.27 -57.87 19.77
C ASN A 582 47.00 -57.36 18.51
N GLU A 583 47.41 -56.08 18.49
CA GLU A 583 48.26 -55.51 17.43
C GLU A 583 49.77 -55.60 17.79
N GLY A 584 50.14 -56.33 18.86
CA GLY A 584 51.52 -56.57 19.27
C GLY A 584 52.19 -55.41 20.00
N THR A 585 51.42 -54.39 20.41
CA THR A 585 51.96 -53.28 21.21
C THR A 585 51.95 -53.66 22.69
N PRO A 586 53.09 -53.59 23.42
CA PRO A 586 53.13 -53.90 24.84
C PRO A 586 52.29 -52.87 25.61
N VAL A 587 51.15 -53.33 26.15
CA VAL A 587 50.17 -52.50 26.84
C VAL A 587 49.88 -53.04 28.24
N VAL A 588 49.65 -52.11 29.17
CA VAL A 588 49.13 -52.41 30.51
C VAL A 588 47.88 -51.59 30.77
N LEU A 589 46.88 -52.22 31.36
CA LEU A 589 45.65 -51.57 31.80
C LEU A 589 45.72 -51.36 33.31
N VAL A 590 45.39 -50.17 33.77
CA VAL A 590 45.50 -49.79 35.18
C VAL A 590 44.12 -49.35 35.67
N ASP A 591 43.60 -50.01 36.70
CA ASP A 591 42.37 -49.57 37.36
C ASP A 591 42.68 -48.48 38.40
N ALA A 592 42.28 -47.26 38.11
CA ALA A 592 42.42 -46.10 38.99
C ALA A 592 41.07 -45.55 39.45
N ASP A 593 40.00 -46.36 39.39
CA ASP A 593 38.71 -46.07 40.01
C ASP A 593 38.71 -46.62 41.45
N PHE A 594 39.44 -45.93 42.35
CA PHE A 594 39.57 -46.29 43.77
C PHE A 594 38.22 -46.32 44.53
N GLN A 595 37.16 -45.72 43.96
CA GLN A 595 35.83 -45.68 44.59
C GLN A 595 35.02 -46.95 44.31
N ASN A 596 34.97 -47.41 43.06
CA ASN A 596 34.12 -48.55 42.67
C ASN A 596 34.92 -49.83 42.42
N GLY A 597 36.17 -49.71 41.95
CA GLY A 597 37.10 -50.80 41.64
C GLY A 597 36.52 -51.87 40.72
N PHE A 598 35.66 -51.48 39.76
CA PHE A 598 34.90 -52.46 38.97
C PHE A 598 35.82 -53.33 38.10
N LEU A 599 36.82 -52.72 37.46
CA LEU A 599 37.76 -53.45 36.62
C LEU A 599 38.62 -54.40 37.46
N SER A 600 39.04 -53.99 38.66
CA SER A 600 39.77 -54.82 39.63
C SER A 600 38.97 -56.05 40.05
N LYS A 601 37.68 -55.89 40.37
CA LYS A 601 36.78 -57.01 40.71
C LYS A 601 36.62 -58.00 39.56
N VAL A 602 36.51 -57.51 38.33
CA VAL A 602 36.41 -58.35 37.14
C VAL A 602 37.73 -59.09 36.89
N ALA A 603 38.87 -58.39 36.98
CA ALA A 603 40.19 -58.98 36.76
C ALA A 603 40.54 -60.05 37.80
N SER A 604 40.15 -59.88 39.08
CA SER A 604 40.45 -60.85 40.14
C SER A 604 39.52 -62.06 40.15
N THR A 605 38.25 -61.89 39.76
CA THR A 605 37.23 -62.96 39.85
C THR A 605 37.10 -63.77 38.57
N ALA A 606 37.26 -63.13 37.41
CA ALA A 606 37.01 -63.75 36.09
C ALA A 606 37.93 -63.16 35.01
N GLY A 607 39.14 -62.71 35.36
CA GLY A 607 40.02 -61.97 34.44
C GLY A 607 40.34 -62.72 33.14
N GLU A 608 40.69 -64.00 33.25
CA GLU A 608 41.08 -64.84 32.09
C GLU A 608 39.93 -64.99 31.08
N ASP A 609 38.69 -65.11 31.56
CA ASP A 609 37.49 -65.18 30.71
C ASP A 609 37.27 -63.89 29.91
N PHE A 610 37.77 -62.75 30.39
CA PHE A 610 37.70 -61.44 29.73
C PHE A 610 38.99 -61.03 29.01
N GLY A 611 40.01 -61.90 28.94
CA GLY A 611 41.29 -61.60 28.30
C GLY A 611 42.21 -60.69 29.12
N LEU A 612 42.03 -60.69 30.45
CA LEU A 612 42.75 -59.84 31.42
C LEU A 612 43.53 -60.72 32.40
N ARG A 613 44.72 -60.27 32.83
CA ARG A 613 45.54 -60.97 33.83
C ARG A 613 45.99 -60.01 34.92
N VAL A 614 45.80 -60.35 36.19
CA VAL A 614 46.26 -59.50 37.31
C VAL A 614 47.80 -59.42 37.31
N LEU A 615 48.32 -58.19 37.35
CA LEU A 615 49.76 -57.91 37.46
C LEU A 615 50.11 -57.65 38.93
N ARG A 616 51.13 -58.36 39.44
CA ARG A 616 51.73 -58.07 40.76
C ARG A 616 53.01 -57.26 40.59
N ILE A 617 53.14 -56.19 41.37
CA ILE A 617 54.24 -55.22 41.23
C ILE A 617 55.59 -55.84 41.64
N ASP A 618 55.58 -56.76 42.61
CA ASP A 618 56.78 -57.45 43.12
C ASP A 618 57.50 -58.32 42.06
N HIS A 619 56.81 -58.67 40.96
CA HIS A 619 57.35 -59.50 39.88
C HIS A 619 57.82 -58.69 38.66
N ILE A 620 57.89 -57.35 38.77
CA ILE A 620 58.29 -56.51 37.64
C ILE A 620 59.76 -56.72 37.22
N GLY A 621 60.59 -57.36 38.07
CA GLY A 621 62.01 -57.63 37.80
C GLY A 621 62.38 -58.99 37.17
N ALA A 622 61.47 -59.95 37.00
CA ALA A 622 61.84 -61.34 36.68
C ALA A 622 61.45 -61.88 35.29
N ASP A 623 60.62 -61.19 34.50
CA ASP A 623 60.14 -61.70 33.20
C ASP A 623 60.55 -60.80 32.02
N GLU A 624 61.36 -61.31 31.10
CA GLU A 624 61.65 -60.64 29.82
C GLU A 624 60.37 -60.51 28.96
N PRO A 625 60.12 -59.36 28.31
CA PRO A 625 59.10 -59.28 27.26
C PRO A 625 59.64 -59.92 25.96
N GLN A 626 59.32 -61.18 25.70
CA GLN A 626 59.62 -61.81 24.41
C GLN A 626 58.74 -61.21 23.30
N ALA A 627 59.37 -60.57 22.32
CA ALA A 627 58.73 -60.15 21.09
C ALA A 627 58.30 -61.39 20.29
N ALA A 628 57.01 -61.51 19.99
CA ALA A 628 56.49 -62.61 19.20
C ALA A 628 57.00 -62.53 17.74
N GLU A 629 57.80 -63.52 17.33
CA GLU A 629 58.09 -63.80 15.93
C GLU A 629 56.81 -64.16 15.17
N HIS A 630 56.71 -63.67 13.94
CA HIS A 630 55.60 -63.85 13.00
C HIS A 630 55.36 -65.35 12.70
N VAL A 631 54.28 -65.94 13.24
CA VAL A 631 53.77 -67.23 12.76
C VAL A 631 52.65 -66.96 11.75
N VAL A 632 52.99 -67.08 10.46
CA VAL A 632 52.02 -67.12 9.36
C VAL A 632 51.34 -68.48 9.37
N ALA A 633 50.10 -68.55 9.85
CA ALA A 633 49.28 -69.75 9.76
C ALA A 633 48.81 -69.95 8.30
N ARG A 634 49.40 -70.93 7.61
CA ARG A 634 48.84 -71.51 6.38
C ARG A 634 47.60 -72.32 6.76
N HIS A 635 46.49 -72.04 6.08
CA HIS A 635 45.31 -72.89 6.09
C HIS A 635 45.59 -74.12 5.23
N ASP A 636 45.75 -75.29 5.84
CA ASP A 636 45.58 -76.57 5.15
C ASP A 636 44.21 -77.15 5.46
N GLU A 637 43.48 -77.43 4.38
CA GLU A 637 42.27 -78.23 4.38
C GLU A 637 42.62 -79.67 4.74
N HIS A 638 42.03 -80.22 5.80
CA HIS A 638 41.37 -81.53 5.88
C HIS A 638 41.23 -81.96 7.34
N GLY A 639 40.00 -82.29 7.72
CA GLY A 639 39.64 -82.59 9.11
C GLY A 639 40.24 -83.89 9.64
N ARG A 640 40.80 -83.82 10.86
CA ARG A 640 40.63 -84.86 11.90
C ARG A 640 41.08 -84.32 13.25
N ARG A 641 40.21 -84.49 14.26
CA ARG A 641 40.48 -84.20 15.68
C ARG A 641 41.71 -84.98 16.15
N SER A 642 42.74 -84.28 16.62
CA SER A 642 43.85 -84.86 17.38
C SER A 642 44.00 -84.16 18.73
N ARG A 643 44.40 -84.96 19.72
CA ARG A 643 44.61 -84.65 21.14
C ARG A 643 45.42 -83.36 21.36
N ARG A 644 44.91 -82.48 22.23
CA ARG A 644 45.67 -81.36 22.83
C ARG A 644 46.93 -81.92 23.50
N SER A 645 48.09 -81.50 23.01
CA SER A 645 49.39 -81.78 23.61
C SER A 645 49.82 -80.57 24.45
N ARG A 646 50.61 -80.83 25.50
CA ARG A 646 51.14 -79.87 26.49
C ARG A 646 51.97 -78.68 25.94
N VAL A 647 52.08 -78.51 24.63
CA VAL A 647 52.80 -77.40 23.99
C VAL A 647 51.91 -76.16 23.80
N ASP A 648 50.57 -76.30 23.86
CA ASP A 648 49.64 -75.17 23.68
C ASP A 648 49.52 -74.26 24.92
N GLU A 649 49.85 -74.74 26.13
CA GLU A 649 49.72 -73.95 27.38
C GLU A 649 50.68 -72.76 27.46
N HIS A 650 51.82 -72.78 26.74
CA HIS A 650 52.77 -71.65 26.74
C HIS A 650 52.50 -70.63 25.62
N ALA A 651 51.74 -71.01 24.58
CA ALA A 651 51.32 -70.07 23.54
C ALA A 651 50.11 -69.21 23.96
N GLU A 652 49.24 -69.73 24.83
CA GLU A 652 48.09 -68.98 25.37
C GLU A 652 48.51 -67.88 26.39
N ALA A 653 49.68 -67.98 27.02
CA ALA A 653 50.14 -67.04 28.05
C ALA A 653 50.57 -65.65 27.52
N SER A 654 50.73 -65.48 26.21
CA SER A 654 51.21 -64.26 25.54
C SER A 654 50.12 -63.30 25.04
N THR A 655 48.83 -63.67 25.18
CA THR A 655 47.71 -62.91 24.61
C THR A 655 46.83 -62.14 25.61
N LEU A 656 47.08 -62.29 26.93
CA LEU A 656 46.29 -61.62 27.97
C LEU A 656 46.83 -60.21 28.30
N VAL A 657 45.94 -59.24 28.49
CA VAL A 657 46.30 -57.88 28.90
C VAL A 657 46.63 -57.86 30.40
N PRO A 658 47.83 -57.44 30.81
CA PRO A 658 48.15 -57.26 32.23
C PRO A 658 47.33 -56.09 32.82
N VAL A 659 46.73 -56.32 33.98
CA VAL A 659 45.90 -55.36 34.72
C VAL A 659 46.49 -55.10 36.09
N LEU A 660 46.87 -53.85 36.34
CA LEU A 660 47.18 -53.39 37.69
C LEU A 660 45.88 -53.06 38.42
N THR A 661 45.65 -53.74 39.54
CA THR A 661 44.41 -53.61 40.31
C THR A 661 44.55 -52.61 41.45
N VAL A 662 43.43 -52.00 41.85
CA VAL A 662 43.37 -51.05 42.97
C VAL A 662 43.93 -51.66 44.26
N GLU A 663 43.63 -52.93 44.52
CA GLU A 663 44.11 -53.63 45.72
C GLU A 663 45.64 -53.67 45.78
N GLU A 664 46.29 -53.88 44.65
CA GLU A 664 47.75 -53.94 44.56
C GLU A 664 48.36 -52.56 44.83
N THR A 665 47.84 -51.50 44.20
CA THR A 665 48.27 -50.12 44.47
C THR A 665 48.06 -49.72 45.94
N THR A 666 46.97 -50.18 46.57
CA THR A 666 46.72 -49.91 47.99
C THR A 666 47.66 -50.69 48.92
N ARG A 667 48.18 -51.86 48.51
CA ARG A 667 49.21 -52.60 49.27
C ARG A 667 50.58 -51.95 49.16
N SER A 668 50.91 -51.36 48.01
CA SER A 668 52.15 -50.60 47.80
C SER A 668 52.21 -49.29 48.60
N ALA A 669 51.07 -48.78 49.08
CA ALA A 669 51.00 -47.54 49.83
C ALA A 669 51.57 -47.70 51.25
N ALA A 670 52.38 -46.72 51.69
CA ALA A 670 52.92 -46.71 53.04
C ALA A 670 51.79 -46.66 54.10
N SER A 671 51.81 -47.59 55.05
CA SER A 671 50.71 -47.88 55.99
C SER A 671 50.29 -46.70 56.89
N HIS A 672 51.09 -45.63 56.95
CA HIS A 672 50.87 -44.44 57.77
C HIS A 672 50.23 -43.26 57.03
N GLN A 673 50.00 -43.34 55.71
CA GLN A 673 49.45 -42.24 54.91
C GLN A 673 48.02 -42.52 54.45
N ILE A 674 47.07 -41.69 54.91
CA ILE A 674 45.62 -41.82 54.61
C ILE A 674 45.31 -41.74 53.09
N PHE A 675 46.12 -40.98 52.33
CA PHE A 675 46.05 -40.90 50.86
C PHE A 675 47.33 -41.42 50.18
N GLY A 676 48.08 -42.31 50.85
CA GLY A 676 49.36 -42.82 50.36
C GLY A 676 49.26 -43.57 49.02
N HIS A 677 48.06 -44.03 48.66
CA HIS A 677 47.78 -44.69 47.37
C HIS A 677 48.05 -43.77 46.16
N LEU A 678 47.86 -42.45 46.25
CA LEU A 678 48.16 -41.54 45.13
C LEU A 678 49.67 -41.39 44.88
N ALA A 679 50.46 -41.34 45.94
CA ALA A 679 51.92 -41.28 45.85
C ALA A 679 52.50 -42.60 45.34
N ALA A 680 52.01 -43.73 45.84
CA ALA A 680 52.36 -45.06 45.34
C ALA A 680 51.98 -45.22 43.87
N PHE A 681 50.78 -44.79 43.49
CA PHE A 681 50.30 -44.82 42.11
C PHE A 681 51.19 -44.02 41.16
N LYS A 682 51.69 -42.85 41.58
CA LYS A 682 52.62 -42.06 40.76
C LYS A 682 53.89 -42.85 40.45
N THR A 683 54.50 -43.46 41.47
CA THR A 683 55.70 -44.29 41.30
C THR A 683 55.42 -45.53 40.43
N GLU A 684 54.25 -46.15 40.58
CA GLU A 684 53.81 -47.28 39.75
C GLU A 684 53.66 -46.89 38.28
N ILE A 685 53.04 -45.74 37.98
CA ILE A 685 52.91 -45.25 36.60
C ILE A 685 54.29 -44.96 35.99
N GLU A 686 55.23 -44.39 36.75
CA GLU A 686 56.60 -44.15 36.28
C GLU A 686 57.34 -45.46 35.97
N LEU A 687 57.16 -46.51 36.78
CA LEU A 687 57.71 -47.85 36.53
C LEU A 687 57.07 -48.52 35.31
N LEU A 688 55.75 -48.47 35.20
CA LEU A 688 55.02 -49.06 34.06
C LEU A 688 55.39 -48.38 32.74
N ARG A 689 55.63 -47.06 32.76
CA ARG A 689 56.07 -46.29 31.58
C ARG A 689 57.41 -46.74 31.01
N GLN A 690 58.30 -47.30 31.83
CA GLN A 690 59.60 -47.80 31.38
C GLN A 690 59.49 -49.15 30.66
N ARG A 691 58.46 -49.96 30.97
CA ARG A 691 58.32 -51.34 30.50
C ARG A 691 57.26 -51.53 29.41
N TYR A 692 56.21 -50.72 29.42
CA TYR A 692 55.10 -50.80 28.47
C TYR A 692 55.10 -49.58 27.54
N GLY A 693 54.87 -49.83 26.25
CA GLY A 693 54.75 -48.75 25.26
C GLY A 693 53.44 -47.97 25.41
N VAL A 694 52.40 -48.59 25.98
CA VAL A 694 51.10 -47.97 26.21
C VAL A 694 50.60 -48.31 27.62
N VAL A 695 50.29 -47.30 28.42
CA VAL A 695 49.65 -47.43 29.73
C VAL A 695 48.26 -46.81 29.64
N ILE A 696 47.20 -47.61 29.75
CA ILE A 696 45.81 -47.12 29.75
C ILE A 696 45.31 -47.12 31.18
N VAL A 697 44.87 -45.96 31.65
CA VAL A 697 44.37 -45.77 33.02
C VAL A 697 42.86 -45.59 32.98
N ASP A 698 42.08 -46.53 33.52
CA ASP A 698 40.63 -46.38 33.71
C ASP A 698 40.38 -45.56 34.97
N LEU A 699 39.83 -44.35 34.81
CA LEU A 699 39.62 -43.40 35.90
C LEU A 699 38.16 -43.41 36.36
N ALA A 700 37.88 -42.88 37.55
CA ALA A 700 36.51 -42.58 37.96
C ALA A 700 35.92 -41.40 37.15
N ALA A 701 34.60 -41.17 37.27
CA ALA A 701 33.96 -40.01 36.67
C ALA A 701 34.34 -38.72 37.42
N PHE A 702 34.78 -37.69 36.70
CA PHE A 702 35.44 -36.53 37.32
C PHE A 702 34.48 -35.52 38.02
N GLU A 703 33.16 -35.57 37.73
CA GLU A 703 32.16 -34.83 38.53
C GLU A 703 32.12 -35.35 39.99
N GLY A 704 32.50 -36.62 40.23
CA GLY A 704 32.36 -37.30 41.53
C GLY A 704 33.65 -37.78 42.20
N SER A 705 34.83 -37.56 41.60
CA SER A 705 36.10 -38.03 42.17
C SER A 705 37.18 -36.94 42.17
N ALA A 706 37.67 -36.59 43.36
CA ALA A 706 38.81 -35.69 43.54
C ALA A 706 40.14 -36.38 43.15
N ASP A 707 40.26 -37.68 43.40
CA ASP A 707 41.45 -38.49 43.09
C ASP A 707 41.73 -38.48 41.58
N THR A 708 40.68 -38.60 40.76
CA THR A 708 40.79 -38.52 39.30
C THR A 708 41.41 -37.19 38.86
N ARG A 709 41.09 -36.07 39.51
CA ARG A 709 41.69 -34.77 39.18
C ARG A 709 43.17 -34.69 39.53
N HIS A 710 43.58 -35.34 40.62
CA HIS A 710 44.98 -35.39 41.03
C HIS A 710 45.81 -36.26 40.06
N ILE A 711 45.27 -37.41 39.68
CA ILE A 711 45.90 -38.39 38.79
C ILE A 711 46.16 -37.81 37.39
N PHE A 712 45.35 -36.85 36.92
CA PHE A 712 45.57 -36.20 35.62
C PHE A 712 46.97 -35.61 35.45
N SER A 713 47.61 -35.17 36.53
CA SER A 713 48.98 -34.64 36.48
C SER A 713 50.05 -35.70 36.16
N TYR A 714 49.71 -36.99 36.27
CA TYR A 714 50.60 -38.12 35.99
C TYR A 714 50.44 -38.68 34.57
N LEU A 715 49.48 -38.16 33.79
CA LEU A 715 49.10 -38.69 32.49
C LEU A 715 49.59 -37.78 31.35
N ASP A 716 49.94 -38.38 30.21
CA ASP A 716 50.37 -37.62 29.02
C ASP A 716 49.16 -37.10 28.22
N GLY A 717 47.97 -37.69 28.38
CA GLY A 717 46.74 -37.20 27.79
C GLY A 717 45.46 -37.89 28.27
N ILE A 718 44.32 -37.24 28.06
CA ILE A 718 43.01 -37.70 28.55
C ILE A 718 41.98 -37.79 27.43
N ALA A 719 41.25 -38.90 27.38
CA ALA A 719 40.09 -39.08 26.53
C ALA A 719 38.79 -39.11 27.37
N ILE A 720 37.82 -38.27 27.02
CA ILE A 720 36.53 -38.19 27.72
C ILE A 720 35.48 -38.99 26.96
N VAL A 721 34.89 -39.99 27.61
CA VAL A 721 33.81 -40.82 27.07
C VAL A 721 32.46 -40.19 27.41
N VAL A 722 31.62 -39.94 26.40
CA VAL A 722 30.26 -39.40 26.55
C VAL A 722 29.24 -40.40 26.03
N GLY A 723 28.56 -41.11 26.94
CA GLY A 723 27.71 -42.26 26.60
C GLY A 723 26.18 -42.04 26.61
N LYS A 724 25.69 -40.90 27.11
CA LYS A 724 24.24 -40.62 27.19
C LYS A 724 23.91 -39.31 26.44
N PRO A 725 23.90 -39.30 25.09
CA PRO A 725 23.74 -38.07 24.30
C PRO A 725 22.38 -37.36 24.52
N LYS A 726 21.36 -38.10 25.00
CA LYS A 726 20.05 -37.51 25.37
C LYS A 726 20.04 -36.80 26.72
N LYS A 727 20.98 -37.09 27.62
CA LYS A 727 21.08 -36.47 28.96
C LYS A 727 22.24 -35.48 29.08
N MET A 728 23.20 -35.50 28.16
CA MET A 728 24.33 -34.57 28.11
C MET A 728 23.95 -33.36 27.26
N THR A 729 23.95 -32.15 27.85
CA THR A 729 23.82 -30.86 27.15
C THR A 729 25.19 -30.19 26.99
N ILE A 730 25.35 -29.29 26.02
CA ILE A 730 26.62 -28.58 25.78
C ILE A 730 26.98 -27.77 27.03
N GLU A 731 25.98 -27.15 27.65
CA GLU A 731 26.11 -26.44 28.93
C GLU A 731 26.63 -27.34 30.05
N ARG A 732 26.12 -28.57 30.19
CA ARG A 732 26.59 -29.50 31.22
C ARG A 732 28.03 -29.96 30.96
N LEU A 733 28.36 -30.29 29.71
CA LEU A 733 29.71 -30.69 29.33
C LEU A 733 30.70 -29.53 29.52
N SER A 734 30.31 -28.31 29.15
CA SER A 734 31.09 -27.09 29.36
C SER A 734 31.29 -26.79 30.85
N ALA A 735 30.24 -26.88 31.67
CA ALA A 735 30.33 -26.70 33.11
C ALA A 735 31.22 -27.77 33.78
N ALA A 736 31.13 -29.01 33.33
CA ALA A 736 31.98 -30.09 33.80
C ALA A 736 33.45 -29.85 33.40
N LEU A 737 33.71 -29.45 32.15
CA LEU A 737 35.06 -29.08 31.71
C LEU A 737 35.63 -27.88 32.48
N ALA A 738 34.80 -26.89 32.82
CA ALA A 738 35.22 -25.75 33.63
C ALA A 738 35.68 -26.17 35.05
N SER A 739 35.19 -27.31 35.57
CA SER A 739 35.62 -27.84 36.87
C SER A 739 37.06 -28.38 36.89
N PHE A 740 37.72 -28.51 35.75
CA PHE A 740 39.13 -28.93 35.67
C PHE A 740 40.13 -27.86 36.14
N GLY A 741 39.70 -26.61 36.36
CA GLY A 741 40.52 -25.56 36.97
C GLY A 741 41.75 -25.14 36.14
N THR A 742 42.78 -24.61 36.82
CA THR A 742 44.05 -24.12 36.23
C THR A 742 45.09 -25.21 35.95
N SER A 743 44.74 -26.48 36.17
CA SER A 743 45.64 -27.60 35.91
C SER A 743 45.86 -27.76 34.40
N ARG A 744 47.12 -27.77 33.94
CA ARG A 744 47.47 -28.03 32.54
C ARG A 744 47.16 -29.49 32.22
N VAL A 745 46.00 -29.75 31.64
CA VAL A 745 45.57 -31.08 31.22
C VAL A 745 45.57 -31.16 29.70
N ASN A 746 46.26 -32.18 29.16
CA ASN A 746 46.30 -32.42 27.73
C ASN A 746 45.07 -33.24 27.31
N LEU A 747 43.99 -32.55 26.94
CA LEU A 747 42.75 -33.20 26.49
C LEU A 747 42.92 -33.69 25.04
N LEU A 748 42.97 -35.01 24.85
CA LEU A 748 43.09 -35.65 23.53
C LEU A 748 41.80 -35.51 22.71
N GLY A 749 40.65 -35.56 23.40
CA GLY A 749 39.35 -35.32 22.80
C GLY A 749 38.22 -36.13 23.42
N ILE A 750 37.06 -36.09 22.76
CA ILE A 750 35.83 -36.75 23.21
C ILE A 750 35.55 -38.01 22.38
N ILE A 751 35.23 -39.10 23.07
CA ILE A 751 34.74 -40.36 22.51
C ILE A 751 33.23 -40.41 22.73
N ALA A 752 32.45 -40.27 21.66
CA ALA A 752 31.00 -40.35 21.73
C ALA A 752 30.56 -41.82 21.78
N ASN A 753 30.30 -42.36 22.97
CA ASN A 753 29.85 -43.73 23.14
C ASN A 753 28.32 -43.83 22.95
N ARG A 754 27.83 -45.00 22.55
CA ARG A 754 26.39 -45.26 22.29
C ARG A 754 25.79 -44.31 21.23
N SER A 755 26.54 -44.01 20.18
CA SER A 755 26.07 -43.21 19.06
C SER A 755 25.06 -44.00 18.21
N GLY A 756 23.93 -43.38 17.84
CA GLY A 756 22.91 -44.01 17.00
C GLY A 756 23.43 -44.21 15.58
N GLY A 757 23.50 -45.46 15.11
CA GLY A 757 24.00 -45.81 13.78
C GLY A 757 23.25 -45.07 12.66
N ARG A 758 24.02 -44.41 11.78
CA ARG A 758 23.52 -43.75 10.57
C ARG A 758 23.29 -44.81 9.49
N LYS A 759 22.03 -45.07 9.10
CA LYS A 759 21.74 -45.82 7.86
C LYS A 759 22.38 -45.07 6.68
N ARG A 760 23.39 -45.66 6.05
CA ARG A 760 23.99 -45.17 4.80
C ARG A 760 22.92 -45.26 3.69
N SER A 761 22.53 -44.12 3.15
CA SER A 761 21.78 -44.01 1.89
C SER A 761 22.77 -43.79 0.73
N PRO A 762 22.52 -44.31 -0.48
CA PRO A 762 23.48 -44.24 -1.59
C PRO A 762 23.71 -42.79 -2.04
N ARG A 763 24.97 -42.40 -2.19
CA ARG A 763 25.39 -41.08 -2.72
C ARG A 763 25.09 -41.01 -4.22
N LYS A 764 24.30 -40.01 -4.64
CA LYS A 764 24.32 -39.44 -6.01
C LYS A 764 25.33 -38.28 -6.06
N PRO A 765 25.95 -38.02 -7.23
CA PRO A 765 27.05 -37.07 -7.35
C PRO A 765 26.59 -35.61 -7.23
N ALA A 766 27.49 -34.77 -6.73
CA ALA A 766 27.27 -33.37 -6.39
C ALA A 766 27.10 -32.49 -7.64
N SER A 767 25.95 -31.81 -7.74
CA SER A 767 25.79 -30.62 -8.57
C SER A 767 26.15 -29.38 -7.76
N SER A 768 26.96 -28.53 -8.37
CA SER A 768 27.42 -27.22 -7.90
C SER A 768 26.31 -26.35 -7.28
N ARG A 769 26.59 -25.79 -6.09
CA ARG A 769 25.75 -24.76 -5.46
C ARG A 769 25.93 -23.43 -6.23
N PRO A 770 24.85 -22.73 -6.62
CA PRO A 770 24.92 -21.33 -6.95
C PRO A 770 25.06 -20.51 -5.67
N SER A 771 25.99 -19.57 -5.67
CA SER A 771 26.18 -18.55 -4.65
C SER A 771 24.88 -17.75 -4.40
N GLU A 772 24.51 -17.61 -3.12
CA GLU A 772 23.67 -16.50 -2.66
C GLU A 772 24.49 -15.21 -2.75
N PRO A 773 23.92 -14.09 -3.26
CA PRO A 773 24.62 -12.83 -3.30
C PRO A 773 24.71 -12.26 -1.90
N ALA A 774 25.95 -12.17 -1.40
CA ALA A 774 26.32 -11.23 -0.37
C ALA A 774 25.82 -9.83 -0.76
N VAL A 775 25.23 -9.10 0.20
CA VAL A 775 25.24 -7.64 0.16
C VAL A 775 26.72 -7.25 0.18
N LYS A 776 27.28 -7.01 -1.01
CA LYS A 776 28.62 -6.47 -1.16
C LYS A 776 28.65 -5.07 -0.52
N PRO A 777 29.74 -4.68 0.15
CA PRO A 777 30.02 -3.27 0.37
C PRO A 777 30.13 -2.58 -1.00
N ALA A 778 29.70 -1.31 -1.04
CA ALA A 778 29.58 -0.44 -2.21
C ALA A 778 30.46 -0.85 -3.42
N ALA A 779 29.80 -1.18 -4.53
CA ALA A 779 30.47 -1.21 -5.82
C ALA A 779 31.05 0.19 -6.12
N PRO A 780 32.21 0.30 -6.78
CA PRO A 780 32.84 1.58 -7.07
C PRO A 780 31.83 2.46 -7.78
N HIS A 781 31.65 3.69 -7.29
CA HIS A 781 30.79 4.70 -7.92
C HIS A 781 31.13 4.74 -9.41
N LEU A 782 30.25 4.18 -10.25
CA LEU A 782 30.24 4.49 -11.66
C LEU A 782 29.89 5.97 -11.70
N ALA A 783 30.90 6.81 -11.90
CA ALA A 783 30.70 8.21 -12.18
C ALA A 783 29.97 8.28 -13.52
N PHE A 784 28.63 8.24 -13.47
CA PHE A 784 27.81 8.49 -14.64
C PHE A 784 28.26 9.84 -15.21
N ASN A 785 28.57 9.84 -16.50
CA ASN A 785 29.19 10.94 -17.22
C ASN A 785 28.16 12.06 -17.48
N ASP A 786 27.44 12.45 -16.43
CA ASP A 786 26.50 13.54 -16.46
C ASP A 786 27.31 14.84 -16.56
N LYS A 787 26.87 15.71 -17.49
CA LYS A 787 27.43 17.02 -17.85
C LYS A 787 27.93 17.82 -16.63
N PRO A 788 28.90 18.75 -16.81
CA PRO A 788 29.60 19.44 -15.73
C PRO A 788 28.66 20.09 -14.71
N ARG A 789 29.12 20.17 -13.44
CA ARG A 789 28.41 20.82 -12.33
C ARG A 789 27.94 22.23 -12.75
N GLY A 790 26.62 22.47 -12.72
CA GLY A 790 26.05 23.82 -12.85
C GLY A 790 24.91 23.98 -13.86
N ARG A 791 24.72 23.07 -14.81
CA ARG A 791 23.61 23.14 -15.77
C ARG A 791 22.34 22.47 -15.21
N PRO A 792 21.14 23.01 -15.46
CA PRO A 792 19.89 22.33 -15.10
C PRO A 792 19.78 20.97 -15.79
N LEU A 793 19.30 19.96 -15.07
CA LEU A 793 19.06 18.60 -15.61
C LEU A 793 17.75 18.59 -16.38
N LYS A 794 17.69 17.85 -17.49
CA LYS A 794 16.45 17.66 -18.26
C LYS A 794 15.59 16.56 -17.63
N VAL A 795 14.34 16.89 -17.31
CA VAL A 795 13.36 15.99 -16.70
C VAL A 795 12.22 15.73 -17.67
N ALA A 796 12.13 14.49 -18.16
CA ALA A 796 10.99 14.01 -18.94
C ALA A 796 9.98 13.31 -18.03
N VAL A 797 8.69 13.54 -18.26
CA VAL A 797 7.60 12.89 -17.50
C VAL A 797 6.98 11.79 -18.36
N GLY A 798 6.93 10.56 -17.84
CA GLY A 798 6.35 9.41 -18.51
C GLY A 798 5.06 8.95 -17.83
N ILE A 799 3.95 8.91 -18.57
CA ILE A 799 2.63 8.48 -18.06
C ILE A 799 2.13 7.30 -18.89
N ALA A 800 1.90 6.16 -18.24
CA ALA A 800 1.25 5.01 -18.86
C ALA A 800 -0.22 4.96 -18.40
N SER A 801 -1.17 4.96 -19.34
CA SER A 801 -2.60 4.96 -19.03
C SER A 801 -3.36 3.93 -19.88
N SER A 802 -4.48 3.41 -19.38
CA SER A 802 -5.34 2.48 -20.12
C SER A 802 -6.78 2.57 -19.63
N GLY A 803 -7.71 2.95 -20.53
CA GLY A 803 -9.14 3.05 -20.24
C GLY A 803 -9.49 4.07 -19.14
N ARG A 804 -8.75 5.19 -19.07
CA ARG A 804 -8.85 6.23 -18.03
C ARG A 804 -8.75 7.65 -18.59
N SER A 805 -9.31 7.86 -19.79
CA SER A 805 -9.26 9.15 -20.50
C SER A 805 -9.72 10.33 -19.64
N GLU A 806 -10.86 10.19 -18.95
CA GLU A 806 -11.43 11.25 -18.09
C GLU A 806 -10.49 11.65 -16.94
N ILE A 807 -9.86 10.68 -16.27
CA ILE A 807 -8.95 10.94 -15.14
C ILE A 807 -7.67 11.60 -15.66
N LEU A 808 -7.14 11.07 -16.76
CA LEU A 808 -5.96 11.62 -17.40
C LEU A 808 -6.19 13.09 -17.80
N SER A 809 -7.32 13.40 -18.43
CA SER A 809 -7.71 14.78 -18.79
C SER A 809 -7.87 15.70 -17.60
N ALA A 810 -8.29 15.17 -16.45
CA ALA A 810 -8.40 15.95 -15.21
C ALA A 810 -7.04 16.19 -14.52
N VAL A 811 -6.12 15.23 -14.60
CA VAL A 811 -4.80 15.30 -13.93
C VAL A 811 -3.79 16.12 -14.74
N LEU A 812 -3.78 15.99 -16.06
CA LEU A 812 -2.79 16.62 -16.94
C LEU A 812 -2.63 18.14 -16.73
N PRO A 813 -3.70 18.96 -16.66
CA PRO A 813 -3.57 20.41 -16.45
C PRO A 813 -2.80 20.80 -15.18
N HIS A 814 -2.70 19.91 -14.19
CA HIS A 814 -1.94 20.17 -12.96
C HIS A 814 -0.42 20.07 -13.16
N ILE A 815 0.05 19.38 -14.20
CA ILE A 815 1.48 19.38 -14.57
C ILE A 815 1.90 20.80 -14.98
N SER A 816 1.03 21.54 -15.69
CA SER A 816 1.31 22.93 -16.05
C SER A 816 1.36 23.89 -14.86
N ARG A 817 0.89 23.50 -13.67
CA ARG A 817 0.99 24.30 -12.44
C ARG A 817 2.30 24.11 -11.68
N GLN A 818 3.22 23.28 -12.19
CA GLN A 818 4.53 23.09 -11.58
C GLN A 818 5.38 24.36 -11.66
N THR A 819 6.14 24.65 -10.58
CA THR A 819 7.08 25.78 -10.53
C THR A 819 8.15 25.69 -11.62
N ARG A 820 8.53 24.45 -11.96
CA ARG A 820 9.39 24.10 -13.09
C ARG A 820 8.62 23.18 -14.02
N GLN A 821 8.50 23.57 -15.29
CA GLN A 821 7.89 22.71 -16.31
C GLN A 821 8.83 21.54 -16.68
N PRO A 822 8.29 20.36 -17.04
CA PRO A 822 9.09 19.29 -17.64
C PRO A 822 9.49 19.64 -19.09
N GLU A 823 10.59 19.06 -19.55
CA GLU A 823 11.06 19.24 -20.92
C GLU A 823 10.11 18.61 -21.94
N GLU A 824 9.56 17.45 -21.60
CA GLU A 824 8.49 16.80 -22.36
C GLU A 824 7.64 15.91 -21.46
N VAL A 825 6.37 15.74 -21.82
CA VAL A 825 5.46 14.76 -21.25
C VAL A 825 5.18 13.69 -22.30
N VAL A 826 5.55 12.45 -22.02
CA VAL A 826 5.32 11.30 -22.89
C VAL A 826 4.19 10.46 -22.31
N ILE A 827 3.06 10.40 -23.01
CA ILE A 827 1.88 9.64 -22.62
C ILE A 827 1.78 8.40 -23.49
N CYS A 828 1.75 7.21 -22.90
CA CYS A 828 1.60 5.96 -23.63
C CYS A 828 0.26 5.28 -23.31
N VAL A 829 -0.56 5.06 -24.32
CA VAL A 829 -1.92 4.49 -24.23
C VAL A 829 -2.12 3.32 -25.19
N PRO A 830 -3.06 2.39 -24.94
CA PRO A 830 -3.34 1.30 -25.86
C PRO A 830 -4.15 1.70 -27.09
N SER A 831 -4.92 2.78 -27.00
CA SER A 831 -5.71 3.35 -28.08
C SER A 831 -5.68 4.87 -27.99
N LEU A 832 -5.73 5.56 -29.13
CA LEU A 832 -5.81 7.04 -29.17
C LEU A 832 -7.14 7.57 -28.60
N GLU A 833 -8.16 6.73 -28.48
CA GLU A 833 -9.44 7.07 -27.84
C GLU A 833 -9.31 7.24 -26.31
N ASP A 834 -8.25 6.68 -25.71
CA ASP A 834 -7.97 6.80 -24.27
C ASP A 834 -7.38 8.18 -23.89
N VAL A 835 -7.27 9.12 -24.85
CA VAL A 835 -6.75 10.47 -24.61
C VAL A 835 -7.63 11.52 -25.27
N ASP A 836 -8.11 12.49 -24.48
CA ASP A 836 -8.80 13.66 -25.02
C ASP A 836 -7.80 14.66 -25.63
N ARG A 837 -7.87 14.84 -26.95
CA ARG A 837 -7.01 15.77 -27.70
C ARG A 837 -7.18 17.23 -27.26
N MET A 838 -8.36 17.62 -26.78
CA MET A 838 -8.59 18.99 -26.31
C MET A 838 -7.79 19.26 -25.03
N SER A 839 -7.81 18.35 -24.07
CA SER A 839 -7.01 18.45 -22.85
C SER A 839 -5.49 18.58 -23.13
N LEU A 840 -4.98 17.90 -24.17
CA LEU A 840 -3.56 17.98 -24.55
C LEU A 840 -3.14 19.36 -25.04
N SER A 841 -4.02 20.06 -25.77
CA SER A 841 -3.73 21.39 -26.34
C SER A 841 -3.58 22.49 -25.29
N SER A 842 -4.06 22.24 -24.06
CA SER A 842 -4.03 23.19 -22.94
C SER A 842 -2.74 23.16 -22.12
N LEU A 843 -1.83 22.21 -22.39
CA LEU A 843 -0.59 22.02 -21.62
C LEU A 843 0.49 23.02 -22.05
N ALA A 844 1.14 23.64 -21.06
CA ALA A 844 2.22 24.61 -21.28
C ALA A 844 3.58 23.99 -21.70
N CYS A 845 3.68 22.66 -21.79
CA CYS A 845 4.88 21.92 -22.12
C CYS A 845 4.66 20.98 -23.32
N PRO A 846 5.71 20.59 -24.06
CA PRO A 846 5.59 19.64 -25.18
C PRO A 846 5.03 18.29 -24.71
N VAL A 847 4.04 17.76 -25.42
CA VAL A 847 3.41 16.46 -25.13
C VAL A 847 3.52 15.53 -26.34
N ARG A 848 3.94 14.29 -26.09
CA ARG A 848 4.02 13.23 -27.10
C ARG A 848 3.13 12.07 -26.68
N VAL A 849 2.20 11.69 -27.56
CA VAL A 849 1.33 10.52 -27.33
C VAL A 849 1.86 9.33 -28.12
N LEU A 850 2.08 8.21 -27.45
CA LEU A 850 2.54 6.94 -28.00
C LEU A 850 1.45 5.89 -27.87
N VAL A 851 1.40 4.97 -28.83
CA VAL A 851 0.48 3.83 -28.81
C VAL A 851 1.27 2.54 -28.65
N SER A 852 0.90 1.69 -27.68
CA SER A 852 1.51 0.36 -27.47
C SER A 852 0.47 -0.70 -27.15
N GLU A 853 0.84 -1.98 -27.14
CA GLU A 853 -0.05 -3.02 -26.59
C GLU A 853 -0.37 -2.73 -25.11
N ARG A 854 -1.56 -3.12 -24.66
CA ARG A 854 -2.02 -2.91 -23.28
C ARG A 854 -1.14 -3.66 -22.27
N GLY A 855 -0.42 -2.91 -21.44
CA GLY A 855 0.32 -3.45 -20.29
C GLY A 855 1.33 -2.45 -19.75
N LEU A 856 1.37 -2.29 -18.42
CA LEU A 856 2.17 -1.28 -17.74
C LEU A 856 3.67 -1.38 -18.07
N CYS A 857 4.24 -2.59 -18.04
CA CYS A 857 5.66 -2.80 -18.37
C CYS A 857 5.96 -2.45 -19.84
N LEU A 858 5.08 -2.85 -20.76
CA LEU A 858 5.21 -2.57 -22.21
C LEU A 858 5.14 -1.07 -22.49
N GLN A 859 4.15 -0.40 -21.89
CA GLN A 859 3.95 1.04 -22.02
C GLN A 859 5.14 1.81 -21.43
N ARG A 860 5.63 1.43 -20.24
CA ARG A 860 6.82 2.04 -19.63
C ARG A 860 8.09 1.81 -20.46
N ASN A 861 8.28 0.62 -21.03
CA ASN A 861 9.41 0.37 -21.93
C ASN A 861 9.32 1.20 -23.22
N THR A 862 8.11 1.32 -23.80
CA THR A 862 7.87 2.17 -24.99
C THR A 862 8.17 3.64 -24.70
N ILE A 863 7.81 4.12 -23.50
CA ILE A 863 8.19 5.46 -23.03
C ILE A 863 9.71 5.58 -22.95
N LEU A 864 10.41 4.62 -22.31
CA LEU A 864 11.87 4.65 -22.22
C LEU A 864 12.56 4.67 -23.59
N ASP A 865 12.03 3.94 -24.58
CA ASP A 865 12.60 3.89 -25.93
C ASP A 865 12.41 5.20 -26.70
N SER A 866 11.41 6.00 -26.35
CA SER A 866 11.12 7.29 -26.98
C SER A 866 11.94 8.46 -26.42
N ILE A 867 12.48 8.32 -25.21
CA ILE A 867 13.18 9.36 -24.46
C ILE A 867 14.68 9.26 -24.77
N VAL A 868 15.18 10.17 -25.61
CA VAL A 868 16.58 10.16 -26.09
C VAL A 868 17.44 11.26 -25.43
N ASP A 869 16.83 12.38 -25.04
CA ASP A 869 17.54 13.60 -24.58
C ASP A 869 17.04 14.09 -23.21
N ALA A 870 16.81 13.17 -22.27
CA ALA A 870 16.53 13.49 -20.87
C ALA A 870 17.62 12.94 -19.94
N ASP A 871 17.91 13.66 -18.85
CA ASP A 871 18.83 13.20 -17.82
C ASP A 871 18.10 12.36 -16.75
N VAL A 872 16.84 12.70 -16.49
CA VAL A 872 15.96 12.02 -15.53
C VAL A 872 14.59 11.76 -16.18
N VAL A 873 14.06 10.56 -16.00
CA VAL A 873 12.68 10.21 -16.36
C VAL A 873 11.87 10.03 -15.09
N LEU A 874 10.81 10.82 -14.94
CA LEU A 874 9.83 10.74 -13.87
C LEU A 874 8.61 9.97 -14.36
N PHE A 875 8.46 8.72 -13.92
CA PHE A 875 7.25 7.94 -14.14
C PHE A 875 6.17 8.33 -13.15
N LEU A 876 5.00 8.65 -13.69
CA LEU A 876 3.80 8.96 -12.93
C LEU A 876 2.66 8.06 -13.38
N ASP A 877 1.82 7.66 -12.42
CA ASP A 877 0.53 7.09 -12.76
C ASP A 877 -0.43 8.20 -13.23
N ASP A 878 -1.39 7.83 -14.07
CA ASP A 878 -2.40 8.75 -14.63
C ASP A 878 -3.35 9.35 -13.58
N ASP A 879 -3.38 8.79 -12.37
CA ASP A 879 -4.17 9.23 -11.23
C ASP A 879 -3.31 9.72 -10.05
N PHE A 880 -2.10 10.22 -10.34
CA PHE A 880 -1.20 10.83 -9.37
C PHE A 880 -1.21 12.37 -9.44
N LEU A 881 -1.49 13.03 -8.31
CA LEU A 881 -1.42 14.48 -8.17
C LEU A 881 -0.17 14.90 -7.39
N MET A 882 0.65 15.77 -8.00
CA MET A 882 1.91 16.24 -7.44
C MET A 882 1.79 17.61 -6.76
N THR A 883 2.60 17.86 -5.72
CA THR A 883 2.76 19.22 -5.18
C THR A 883 3.37 20.18 -6.21
N PRO A 884 3.11 21.49 -6.15
CA PRO A 884 3.60 22.44 -7.16
C PRO A 884 5.12 22.48 -7.39
N THR A 885 5.95 22.05 -6.42
CA THR A 885 7.42 22.06 -6.53
C THR A 885 8.03 20.70 -6.90
N TYR A 886 7.21 19.68 -7.20
CA TYR A 886 7.67 18.29 -7.29
C TYR A 886 8.76 18.07 -8.34
N ILE A 887 8.61 18.68 -9.53
CA ILE A 887 9.57 18.54 -10.62
C ILE A 887 10.87 19.30 -10.29
N GLU A 888 10.77 20.51 -9.76
CA GLU A 888 11.92 21.31 -9.31
C GLU A 888 12.74 20.59 -8.24
N ASP A 889 12.05 20.01 -7.25
CA ASP A 889 12.66 19.26 -6.16
C ASP A 889 13.31 17.95 -6.67
N THR A 890 12.70 17.29 -7.65
CA THR A 890 13.26 16.10 -8.30
C THR A 890 14.55 16.44 -9.03
N GLU A 891 14.57 17.52 -9.80
CA GLU A 891 15.78 18.00 -10.48
C GLU A 891 16.91 18.28 -9.46
N LEU A 892 16.59 19.03 -8.40
CA LEU A 892 17.55 19.40 -7.36
C LEU A 892 18.15 18.17 -6.67
N LEU A 893 17.34 17.14 -6.42
CA LEU A 893 17.78 15.90 -5.79
C LEU A 893 18.81 15.16 -6.66
N PHE A 894 18.49 14.90 -7.93
CA PHE A 894 19.38 14.17 -8.84
C PHE A 894 20.63 14.98 -9.22
N ARG A 895 20.54 16.32 -9.17
CA ARG A 895 21.67 17.23 -9.36
C ARG A 895 22.62 17.24 -8.16
N THR A 896 22.09 17.17 -6.94
CA THR A 896 22.89 17.23 -5.70
C THR A 896 23.58 15.91 -5.40
N ARG A 897 22.93 14.78 -5.69
CA ARG A 897 23.41 13.43 -5.36
C ARG A 897 23.51 12.55 -6.61
N ARG A 898 24.73 12.37 -7.12
CA ARG A 898 25.02 11.58 -8.34
C ARG A 898 24.96 10.06 -8.12
N ASP A 899 25.06 9.63 -6.87
CA ASP A 899 24.98 8.23 -6.43
C ASP A 899 23.54 7.68 -6.43
N ILE A 900 22.54 8.57 -6.48
CA ILE A 900 21.13 8.19 -6.61
C ILE A 900 20.85 7.83 -8.06
N VAL A 901 20.40 6.60 -8.27
CA VAL A 901 19.93 6.11 -9.58
C VAL A 901 18.41 6.14 -9.67
N MET A 902 17.72 6.07 -8.54
CA MET A 902 16.26 6.03 -8.50
C MET A 902 15.73 6.68 -7.23
N SER A 903 14.65 7.45 -7.34
CA SER A 903 13.95 8.02 -6.19
C SER A 903 12.44 7.85 -6.31
N THR A 904 11.75 7.99 -5.18
CA THR A 904 10.29 8.05 -5.09
C THR A 904 9.90 9.12 -4.08
N GLY A 905 8.74 9.73 -4.28
CA GLY A 905 8.18 10.68 -3.32
C GLY A 905 7.30 10.02 -2.26
N THR A 906 7.03 10.77 -1.20
CA THR A 906 6.06 10.41 -0.16
C THR A 906 4.63 10.64 -0.65
N VAL A 907 3.83 9.57 -0.63
CA VAL A 907 2.40 9.64 -0.93
C VAL A 907 1.65 10.05 0.34
N ILE A 908 1.08 11.25 0.35
CA ILE A 908 0.37 11.84 1.51
C ILE A 908 -0.93 11.10 1.79
N ALA A 909 -1.65 10.74 0.73
CA ALA A 909 -2.88 9.95 0.79
C ALA A 909 -2.93 8.99 -0.39
N ASP A 910 -3.24 7.72 -0.10
CA ASP A 910 -3.31 6.65 -1.10
C ASP A 910 -4.71 6.04 -1.14
N GLY A 911 -5.45 6.37 -2.21
CA GLY A 911 -6.80 5.88 -2.47
C GLY A 911 -6.87 4.41 -2.88
N ILE A 912 -5.75 3.69 -3.02
CA ILE A 912 -5.75 2.25 -3.38
C ILE A 912 -6.61 1.41 -2.45
N THR A 913 -6.56 1.71 -1.14
CA THR A 913 -7.18 0.88 -0.10
C THR A 913 -8.68 1.17 0.08
N GLY A 914 -9.13 2.39 -0.24
CA GLY A 914 -10.53 2.83 -0.14
C GLY A 914 -11.27 2.89 -1.47
N ALA A 915 -12.37 3.66 -1.52
CA ALA A 915 -13.19 3.88 -2.71
C ALA A 915 -12.45 4.62 -3.86
N GLY A 916 -11.29 5.22 -3.57
CA GLY A 916 -10.61 6.19 -4.42
C GLY A 916 -10.80 7.59 -3.85
N ILE A 917 -9.87 8.49 -4.15
CA ILE A 917 -9.94 9.91 -3.78
C ILE A 917 -10.39 10.67 -5.03
N SER A 918 -11.34 11.60 -4.91
CA SER A 918 -11.75 12.44 -6.03
C SER A 918 -10.62 13.39 -6.43
N VAL A 919 -10.57 13.83 -7.69
CA VAL A 919 -9.55 14.81 -8.14
C VAL A 919 -9.62 16.08 -7.29
N CYS A 920 -10.82 16.62 -7.03
CA CYS A 920 -11.00 17.81 -6.20
C CYS A 920 -10.50 17.63 -4.76
N ASP A 921 -10.78 16.48 -4.13
CA ASP A 921 -10.31 16.24 -2.75
C ASP A 921 -8.79 15.99 -2.71
N GLY A 922 -8.25 15.33 -3.73
CA GLY A 922 -6.81 15.17 -3.92
C GLY A 922 -6.10 16.51 -4.05
N LEU A 923 -6.67 17.45 -4.83
CA LEU A 923 -6.13 18.81 -4.95
C LEU A 923 -6.15 19.58 -3.63
N LYS A 924 -7.25 19.50 -2.87
CA LYS A 924 -7.32 20.11 -1.53
C LYS A 924 -6.24 19.55 -0.60
N LEU A 925 -5.95 18.25 -0.69
CA LEU A 925 -4.89 17.62 0.11
C LEU A 925 -3.50 18.12 -0.32
N VAL A 926 -3.26 18.27 -1.61
CA VAL A 926 -2.02 18.84 -2.15
C VAL A 926 -1.86 20.31 -1.75
N GLU A 927 -2.91 21.12 -1.82
CA GLU A 927 -2.89 22.54 -1.43
C GLU A 927 -2.67 22.77 0.07
N LYS A 928 -3.15 21.84 0.92
CA LYS A 928 -2.94 21.90 2.38
C LYS A 928 -1.48 21.73 2.78
N VAL A 929 -0.65 21.16 1.92
CA VAL A 929 0.79 20.98 2.16
C VAL A 929 1.47 22.35 2.04
N ARG A 930 1.68 23.01 3.18
CA ARG A 930 2.48 24.24 3.25
C ARG A 930 3.92 23.96 2.82
N ARG A 931 4.51 24.87 2.04
CA ARG A 931 5.94 24.87 1.70
C ARG A 931 6.78 24.55 2.95
N PRO A 932 7.59 23.49 2.96
CA PRO A 932 8.52 23.25 4.05
C PRO A 932 9.47 24.45 4.18
N GLN A 933 9.48 25.10 5.35
CA GLN A 933 10.57 26.02 5.69
C GLN A 933 11.86 25.21 5.79
N LYS A 934 12.88 25.57 5.00
CA LYS A 934 14.36 25.51 5.22
C LYS A 934 14.99 24.40 6.09
N HIS A 935 14.31 23.32 6.44
CA HIS A 935 14.88 22.15 7.08
C HIS A 935 15.59 21.31 6.00
N GLU A 936 16.75 20.76 6.36
CA GLU A 936 17.50 19.85 5.51
C GLU A 936 16.56 18.79 4.93
N LYS A 937 16.47 18.79 3.60
CA LYS A 937 15.66 17.84 2.84
C LYS A 937 16.16 16.41 3.14
N SER A 938 15.45 15.71 4.02
CA SER A 938 15.73 14.33 4.41
C SER A 938 15.35 13.35 3.30
N PHE A 939 16.15 12.31 3.16
CA PHE A 939 15.87 11.14 2.32
C PHE A 939 16.41 9.88 2.98
N LYS A 940 15.78 8.75 2.70
CA LYS A 940 16.12 7.44 3.28
C LYS A 940 16.29 6.37 2.20
N PRO A 941 17.28 5.46 2.31
CA PRO A 941 17.37 4.29 1.46
C PRO A 941 16.11 3.41 1.59
N ILE A 942 15.59 2.93 0.47
CA ILE A 942 14.37 2.10 0.44
C ILE A 942 14.57 0.82 -0.37
N TYR A 943 13.68 -0.14 -0.12
CA TYR A 943 13.70 -1.41 -0.83
C TYR A 943 13.14 -1.36 -2.27
N ASN A 944 12.30 -0.39 -2.60
CA ASN A 944 11.88 -0.15 -3.99
C ASN A 944 11.26 1.23 -4.06
N ALA A 945 11.43 1.90 -5.20
CA ALA A 945 10.65 3.09 -5.50
C ALA A 945 9.21 2.69 -5.79
N TYR A 946 8.26 3.56 -5.45
CA TYR A 946 6.86 3.28 -5.68
C TYR A 946 6.49 3.61 -7.13
N GLY A 947 5.77 2.69 -7.78
CA GLY A 947 5.49 2.78 -9.22
C GLY A 947 4.77 4.06 -9.65
N CYS A 948 3.96 4.66 -8.77
CA CYS A 948 3.13 5.81 -9.13
C CYS A 948 3.89 7.14 -9.22
N ASN A 949 5.12 7.22 -8.71
CA ASN A 949 5.88 8.47 -8.63
C ASN A 949 7.41 8.29 -8.61
N MET A 950 7.91 7.33 -9.38
CA MET A 950 9.33 7.01 -9.41
C MET A 950 10.11 7.84 -10.43
N ALA A 951 11.21 8.42 -10.01
CA ALA A 951 12.17 9.07 -10.90
C ALA A 951 13.42 8.20 -11.06
N VAL A 952 13.96 8.15 -12.28
CA VAL A 952 15.09 7.28 -12.64
C VAL A 952 16.11 8.08 -13.45
N ARG A 953 17.39 7.90 -13.13
CA ARG A 953 18.49 8.50 -13.90
C ARG A 953 18.65 7.77 -15.24
N VAL A 954 18.53 8.49 -16.36
CA VAL A 954 18.58 7.90 -17.71
C VAL A 954 19.95 7.30 -18.00
N SER A 955 21.04 7.96 -17.59
CA SER A 955 22.39 7.43 -17.77
C SER A 955 22.59 6.07 -17.09
N ALA A 956 21.90 5.81 -15.97
CA ALA A 956 21.90 4.50 -15.32
C ALA A 956 21.10 3.45 -16.09
N ILE A 957 19.97 3.81 -16.71
CA ILE A 957 19.19 2.91 -17.58
C ILE A 957 20.01 2.54 -18.83
N VAL A 958 20.58 3.53 -19.51
CA VAL A 958 21.39 3.34 -20.72
C VAL A 958 22.62 2.50 -20.43
N ALA A 959 23.34 2.77 -19.33
CA ALA A 959 24.53 2.01 -18.96
C ALA A 959 24.24 0.56 -18.53
N SER A 960 23.08 0.33 -17.91
CA SER A 960 22.71 -0.99 -17.39
C SER A 960 21.94 -1.86 -18.39
N GLY A 961 21.26 -1.24 -19.37
CA GLY A 961 20.33 -1.91 -20.28
C GLY A 961 19.08 -2.47 -19.59
N VAL A 962 18.80 -2.05 -18.34
CA VAL A 962 17.69 -2.57 -17.54
C VAL A 962 16.35 -2.07 -18.08
N ARG A 963 15.40 -2.99 -18.25
CA ARG A 963 14.02 -2.72 -18.72
C ARG A 963 12.98 -3.26 -17.74
N PHE A 964 11.75 -2.76 -17.82
CA PHE A 964 10.63 -3.35 -17.09
C PHE A 964 10.31 -4.74 -17.63
N ASP A 965 10.00 -5.70 -16.75
CA ASP A 965 9.78 -7.09 -17.14
C ASP A 965 8.40 -7.29 -17.76
N GLU A 966 8.37 -7.45 -19.08
CA GLU A 966 7.13 -7.64 -19.87
C GLU A 966 6.46 -9.01 -19.62
N ASN A 967 7.15 -9.91 -18.92
CA ASN A 967 6.54 -11.13 -18.42
C ASN A 967 5.48 -10.87 -17.35
N LEU A 968 5.42 -9.66 -16.79
CA LEU A 968 4.38 -9.18 -15.87
C LEU A 968 3.29 -8.43 -16.67
N PRO A 969 2.18 -9.08 -17.07
CA PRO A 969 1.23 -8.48 -18.00
C PRO A 969 0.27 -7.50 -17.31
N PHE A 970 -0.46 -6.72 -18.11
CA PHE A 970 -1.52 -5.80 -17.66
C PHE A 970 -1.06 -4.83 -16.58
N TYR A 971 -1.50 -4.97 -15.33
CA TYR A 971 -1.15 -4.06 -14.22
C TYR A 971 0.34 -4.14 -13.83
N GLY A 972 1.08 -5.15 -14.30
CA GLY A 972 2.51 -5.27 -14.00
C GLY A 972 2.84 -5.64 -12.55
N TRP A 973 1.85 -5.84 -11.65
CA TRP A 973 2.03 -5.97 -10.19
C TRP A 973 3.40 -6.53 -9.72
N LEU A 974 4.16 -5.71 -8.98
CA LEU A 974 5.56 -5.93 -8.52
C LEU A 974 6.65 -5.63 -9.56
N GLU A 975 6.29 -5.00 -10.67
CA GLU A 975 7.23 -4.45 -11.64
C GLU A 975 8.12 -3.36 -11.03
N ASP A 976 7.57 -2.56 -10.13
CA ASP A 976 8.27 -1.50 -9.41
C ASP A 976 9.37 -2.08 -8.51
N VAL A 977 9.07 -3.19 -7.81
CA VAL A 977 10.03 -3.95 -7.00
C VAL A 977 11.11 -4.56 -7.89
N ASP A 978 10.73 -5.25 -8.96
CA ASP A 978 11.69 -5.90 -9.86
C ASP A 978 12.67 -4.89 -10.48
N PHE A 979 12.14 -3.83 -11.08
CA PHE A 979 12.92 -2.76 -11.71
C PHE A 979 13.83 -2.06 -10.69
N SER A 980 13.29 -1.68 -9.52
CA SER A 980 14.07 -1.05 -8.46
C SER A 980 15.21 -1.93 -7.93
N ARG A 981 15.08 -3.25 -7.96
CA ARG A 981 16.11 -4.18 -7.49
C ARG A 981 17.15 -4.51 -8.55
N MET A 982 16.80 -4.38 -9.82
CA MET A 982 17.78 -4.38 -10.90
C MET A 982 18.59 -3.08 -10.88
N MET A 983 17.93 -1.92 -10.73
CA MET A 983 18.60 -0.61 -10.66
C MET A 983 19.48 -0.42 -9.42
N ALA A 984 19.09 -0.98 -8.26
CA ALA A 984 19.89 -0.90 -7.03
C ALA A 984 21.31 -1.51 -7.12
N ARG A 985 21.62 -2.24 -8.20
CA ARG A 985 22.97 -2.75 -8.48
C ARG A 985 23.92 -1.66 -8.99
N TYR A 986 23.37 -0.54 -9.46
CA TYR A 986 24.10 0.55 -10.12
C TYR A 986 24.13 1.85 -9.30
N GLY A 987 23.41 1.91 -8.17
CA GLY A 987 23.45 3.03 -7.22
C GLY A 987 22.33 2.96 -6.18
N GLU A 988 22.13 4.07 -5.46
CA GLU A 988 21.15 4.13 -4.38
C GLU A 988 19.71 4.31 -4.89
N VAL A 989 18.78 3.62 -4.23
CA VAL A 989 17.33 3.80 -4.39
C VAL A 989 16.78 4.39 -3.10
N ILE A 990 16.20 5.59 -3.17
CA ILE A 990 15.83 6.37 -1.99
C ILE A 990 14.38 6.86 -2.04
N CYS A 991 13.81 7.19 -0.88
CA CYS A 991 12.58 7.95 -0.75
C CYS A 991 12.92 9.34 -0.22
N ALA A 992 12.41 10.38 -0.87
CA ALA A 992 12.58 11.77 -0.47
C ALA A 992 11.31 12.30 0.20
N ASP A 993 11.44 12.80 1.43
CA ASP A 993 10.28 13.21 2.24
C ASP A 993 9.60 14.49 1.70
N HIS A 994 10.35 15.29 0.94
CA HIS A 994 9.91 16.57 0.37
C HIS A 994 9.27 16.44 -1.01
N LEU A 995 9.46 15.31 -1.70
CA LEU A 995 8.73 14.99 -2.92
C LEU A 995 7.36 14.44 -2.51
N GLN A 996 6.30 15.25 -2.56
CA GLN A 996 5.00 14.85 -2.00
C GLN A 996 3.89 14.86 -3.04
N GLY A 997 2.96 13.92 -2.92
CA GLY A 997 1.79 13.87 -3.79
C GLY A 997 0.68 12.98 -3.25
N VAL A 998 -0.44 12.98 -3.95
CA VAL A 998 -1.62 12.19 -3.62
C VAL A 998 -1.87 11.20 -4.75
N HIS A 999 -2.01 9.94 -4.38
CA HIS A 999 -2.40 8.90 -5.32
C HIS A 999 -3.90 8.67 -5.19
N LEU A 1000 -4.66 9.02 -6.23
CA LEU A 1000 -6.13 8.98 -6.19
C LEU A 1000 -6.65 7.54 -6.12
N GLY A 1001 -5.92 6.57 -6.68
CA GLY A 1001 -6.22 5.15 -6.54
C GLY A 1001 -7.52 4.72 -7.20
N THR A 1002 -7.78 5.25 -8.40
CA THR A 1002 -9.04 5.11 -9.13
C THR A 1002 -9.30 3.65 -9.53
N LYS A 1003 -10.58 3.25 -9.54
CA LYS A 1003 -10.99 1.85 -9.79
C LYS A 1003 -11.28 1.54 -11.26
N ALA A 1004 -11.50 2.56 -12.09
CA ALA A 1004 -11.64 2.43 -13.55
C ALA A 1004 -10.36 1.84 -14.18
N GLY A 1005 -10.52 1.12 -15.30
CA GLY A 1005 -9.41 0.52 -16.06
C GLY A 1005 -8.68 -0.67 -15.40
N ARG A 1006 -9.05 -1.08 -14.18
CA ARG A 1006 -8.34 -2.15 -13.44
C ARG A 1006 -8.61 -3.55 -14.00
N THR A 1007 -7.65 -4.45 -13.79
CA THR A 1007 -7.76 -5.86 -14.16
C THR A 1007 -8.82 -6.59 -13.31
N THR A 1008 -9.46 -7.62 -13.88
CA THR A 1008 -10.48 -8.40 -13.18
C THR A 1008 -9.95 -9.04 -11.88
N GLY A 1009 -10.82 -9.26 -10.90
CA GLY A 1009 -10.46 -9.81 -9.60
C GLY A 1009 -9.71 -11.14 -9.71
N ILE A 1010 -10.09 -12.00 -10.65
CA ILE A 1010 -9.44 -13.30 -10.92
C ILE A 1010 -7.99 -13.12 -11.37
N LYS A 1011 -7.75 -12.28 -12.38
CA LYS A 1011 -6.39 -12.03 -12.91
C LYS A 1011 -5.49 -11.45 -11.84
N PHE A 1012 -5.98 -10.45 -11.09
CA PHE A 1012 -5.22 -9.84 -10.00
C PHE A 1012 -4.91 -10.85 -8.88
N GLY A 1013 -5.88 -11.67 -8.46
CA GLY A 1013 -5.65 -12.74 -7.49
C GLY A 1013 -4.58 -13.74 -7.95
N TYR A 1014 -4.61 -14.16 -9.22
CA TYR A 1014 -3.58 -15.03 -9.75
C TYR A 1014 -2.18 -14.39 -9.65
N SER A 1015 -2.03 -13.12 -10.02
CA SER A 1015 -0.78 -12.37 -9.89
C SER A 1015 -0.30 -12.25 -8.44
N GLN A 1016 -1.20 -12.23 -7.45
CA GLN A 1016 -0.84 -12.17 -6.03
C GLN A 1016 0.03 -13.35 -5.54
N ILE A 1017 -0.01 -14.47 -6.27
CA ILE A 1017 0.79 -15.68 -5.98
C ILE A 1017 1.84 -15.92 -7.07
N ALA A 1018 1.48 -15.74 -8.34
CA ALA A 1018 2.38 -16.05 -9.45
C ALA A 1018 3.60 -15.12 -9.55
N ASN A 1019 3.38 -13.81 -9.41
CA ASN A 1019 4.45 -12.83 -9.58
C ASN A 1019 5.53 -12.93 -8.47
N PRO A 1020 5.20 -13.06 -7.17
CA PRO A 1020 6.20 -13.19 -6.12
C PRO A 1020 7.08 -14.43 -6.30
N ILE A 1021 6.49 -15.56 -6.69
CA ILE A 1021 7.23 -16.81 -6.94
C ILE A 1021 8.15 -16.67 -8.16
N TYR A 1022 7.65 -16.04 -9.22
CA TYR A 1022 8.45 -15.73 -10.40
C TYR A 1022 9.64 -14.82 -10.07
N LEU A 1023 9.43 -13.74 -9.32
CA LEU A 1023 10.49 -12.80 -8.93
C LEU A 1023 11.50 -13.39 -7.93
N VAL A 1024 11.08 -14.35 -7.08
CA VAL A 1024 12.00 -15.16 -6.26
C VAL A 1024 12.90 -16.02 -7.15
N ARG A 1025 12.35 -16.64 -8.20
CA ARG A 1025 13.15 -17.40 -9.18
C ARG A 1025 14.10 -16.49 -9.96
N LYS A 1026 13.68 -15.26 -10.27
CA LYS A 1026 14.50 -14.20 -10.92
C LYS A 1026 15.55 -13.58 -9.97
N LYS A 1027 15.49 -13.88 -8.66
CA LYS A 1027 16.37 -13.33 -7.61
C LYS A 1027 16.23 -11.80 -7.41
N THR A 1028 15.10 -11.22 -7.76
CA THR A 1028 14.80 -9.80 -7.51
C THR A 1028 13.92 -9.61 -6.27
N LEU A 1029 13.22 -10.65 -5.81
CA LEU A 1029 12.47 -10.67 -4.56
C LEU A 1029 12.97 -11.77 -3.61
N SER A 1030 13.06 -11.48 -2.30
CA SER A 1030 13.44 -12.50 -1.31
C SER A 1030 12.28 -13.46 -0.98
N SER A 1031 12.60 -14.72 -0.71
CA SER A 1031 11.61 -15.77 -0.39
C SER A 1031 10.76 -15.40 0.82
N GLY A 1032 11.37 -14.84 1.87
CA GLY A 1032 10.66 -14.39 3.08
C GLY A 1032 9.65 -13.26 2.80
N ARG A 1033 10.03 -12.25 2.00
CA ARG A 1033 9.09 -11.17 1.62
C ARG A 1033 7.99 -11.67 0.71
N ALA A 1034 8.31 -12.52 -0.26
CA ALA A 1034 7.31 -13.15 -1.12
C ALA A 1034 6.29 -13.94 -0.29
N ALA A 1035 6.75 -14.77 0.66
CA ALA A 1035 5.87 -15.53 1.55
C ALA A 1035 4.99 -14.62 2.42
N ALA A 1036 5.56 -13.58 3.03
CA ALA A 1036 4.80 -12.63 3.84
C ALA A 1036 3.75 -11.88 3.03
N GLN A 1037 4.08 -11.46 1.79
CA GLN A 1037 3.16 -10.75 0.92
C GLN A 1037 2.03 -11.63 0.40
N MET A 1038 2.35 -12.85 -0.07
CA MET A 1038 1.36 -13.84 -0.46
C MET A 1038 0.43 -14.18 0.70
N GLY A 1039 0.99 -14.42 1.90
CA GLY A 1039 0.23 -14.73 3.11
C GLY A 1039 -0.73 -13.61 3.50
N ARG A 1040 -0.26 -12.35 3.53
CA ARG A 1040 -1.09 -11.19 3.85
C ARG A 1040 -2.24 -11.03 2.85
N ASN A 1041 -1.96 -11.16 1.55
CA ASN A 1041 -2.97 -11.04 0.49
C ASN A 1041 -4.00 -12.17 0.54
N LEU A 1042 -3.53 -13.41 0.74
CA LEU A 1042 -4.39 -14.58 0.83
C LEU A 1042 -5.30 -14.50 2.07
N ALA A 1043 -4.75 -14.14 3.23
CA ALA A 1043 -5.51 -13.93 4.45
C ALA A 1043 -6.53 -12.80 4.31
N ALA A 1044 -6.13 -11.65 3.75
CA ALA A 1044 -7.03 -10.53 3.51
C ALA A 1044 -8.17 -10.90 2.57
N ASN A 1045 -7.91 -11.66 1.50
CA ASN A 1045 -8.97 -12.13 0.61
C ASN A 1045 -9.85 -13.16 1.32
N LEU A 1046 -9.30 -14.11 2.06
CA LEU A 1046 -10.07 -15.14 2.76
C LEU A 1046 -11.01 -14.56 3.82
N VAL A 1047 -10.54 -13.58 4.60
CA VAL A 1047 -11.32 -12.92 5.66
C VAL A 1047 -12.34 -11.95 5.05
N LYS A 1048 -11.94 -11.14 4.06
CA LYS A 1048 -12.83 -10.12 3.48
C LYS A 1048 -13.82 -10.67 2.44
N VAL A 1049 -13.69 -11.93 2.01
CA VAL A 1049 -14.73 -12.57 1.16
C VAL A 1049 -16.09 -12.65 1.88
N TRP A 1050 -16.11 -12.73 3.21
CA TRP A 1050 -17.34 -12.82 4.01
C TRP A 1050 -18.07 -11.49 4.17
N ARG A 1051 -17.35 -10.37 4.03
CA ARG A 1051 -17.87 -8.99 4.02
C ARG A 1051 -17.06 -8.18 3.01
N PRO A 1052 -17.30 -8.38 1.71
CA PRO A 1052 -16.51 -7.73 0.67
C PRO A 1052 -16.81 -6.23 0.66
N GLU A 1053 -15.76 -5.43 0.46
CA GLU A 1053 -15.92 -4.00 0.19
C GLU A 1053 -16.60 -3.83 -1.19
N PRO A 1054 -17.53 -2.87 -1.36
CA PRO A 1054 -18.27 -2.68 -2.62
C PRO A 1054 -17.38 -2.52 -3.86
N TRP A 1055 -16.17 -1.98 -3.69
CA TRP A 1055 -15.21 -1.68 -4.76
C TRP A 1055 -14.12 -2.77 -4.97
N VAL A 1056 -14.20 -3.92 -4.29
CA VAL A 1056 -13.20 -5.00 -4.44
C VAL A 1056 -13.87 -6.36 -4.66
N ASP A 1057 -13.59 -6.97 -5.81
CA ASP A 1057 -13.97 -8.36 -6.09
C ASP A 1057 -13.08 -9.36 -5.31
N ARG A 1058 -13.41 -9.55 -4.02
CA ARG A 1058 -12.70 -10.47 -3.12
C ARG A 1058 -12.90 -11.93 -3.54
N LYS A 1059 -14.07 -12.29 -4.08
CA LYS A 1059 -14.38 -13.66 -4.52
C LYS A 1059 -13.56 -14.05 -5.74
N GLY A 1060 -13.48 -13.18 -6.74
CA GLY A 1060 -12.63 -13.39 -7.92
C GLY A 1060 -11.16 -13.48 -7.53
N ARG A 1061 -10.66 -12.61 -6.64
CA ARG A 1061 -9.28 -12.69 -6.15
C ARG A 1061 -8.97 -14.01 -5.46
N LEU A 1062 -9.88 -14.52 -4.63
CA LEU A 1062 -9.69 -15.82 -3.98
C LEU A 1062 -9.68 -16.97 -5.01
N LYS A 1063 -10.54 -16.91 -6.04
CA LYS A 1063 -10.52 -17.87 -7.16
C LYS A 1063 -9.19 -17.81 -7.92
N GLY A 1064 -8.68 -16.61 -8.22
CA GLY A 1064 -7.36 -16.40 -8.83
C GLY A 1064 -6.22 -16.99 -8.00
N ASN A 1065 -6.23 -16.74 -6.68
CA ASN A 1065 -5.26 -17.32 -5.75
C ASN A 1065 -5.28 -18.86 -5.79
N ALA A 1066 -6.46 -19.46 -5.83
CA ALA A 1066 -6.62 -20.93 -5.89
C ALA A 1066 -6.07 -21.51 -7.20
N ILE A 1067 -6.33 -20.86 -8.34
CA ILE A 1067 -5.79 -21.27 -9.64
C ILE A 1067 -4.25 -21.18 -9.63
N ALA A 1068 -3.69 -20.10 -9.09
CA ALA A 1068 -2.24 -19.94 -9.00
C ALA A 1068 -1.60 -20.99 -8.08
N LEU A 1069 -2.21 -21.30 -6.93
CA LEU A 1069 -1.73 -22.37 -6.05
C LEU A 1069 -1.79 -23.74 -6.73
N PHE A 1070 -2.84 -24.02 -7.50
CA PHE A 1070 -2.93 -25.25 -8.29
C PHE A 1070 -1.85 -25.32 -9.38
N ASP A 1071 -1.61 -24.22 -10.10
CA ASP A 1071 -0.54 -24.14 -11.10
C ASP A 1071 0.85 -24.26 -10.47
N LEU A 1072 1.02 -23.79 -9.24
CA LEU A 1072 2.25 -23.98 -8.47
C LEU A 1072 2.50 -25.46 -8.16
N LEU A 1073 1.46 -26.16 -7.69
CA LEU A 1073 1.54 -27.59 -7.34
C LEU A 1073 1.77 -28.48 -8.58
N THR A 1074 1.25 -28.07 -9.74
CA THR A 1074 1.40 -28.80 -11.01
C THR A 1074 2.64 -28.37 -11.80
N GLY A 1075 3.43 -27.41 -11.30
CA GLY A 1075 4.64 -26.91 -11.96
C GLY A 1075 4.38 -26.03 -13.20
N ARG A 1076 3.14 -25.60 -13.45
CA ARG A 1076 2.72 -24.81 -14.61
C ARG A 1076 2.60 -23.30 -14.33
N LEU A 1077 3.00 -22.86 -13.14
CA LEU A 1077 2.88 -21.48 -12.73
C LEU A 1077 3.73 -20.54 -13.60
N ALA A 1078 3.05 -19.68 -14.35
CA ALA A 1078 3.62 -18.63 -15.18
C ALA A 1078 2.79 -17.33 -15.04
N PRO A 1079 3.42 -16.15 -14.82
CA PRO A 1079 2.70 -14.88 -14.75
C PRO A 1079 1.89 -14.55 -16.00
N GLN A 1080 2.36 -14.93 -17.19
CA GLN A 1080 1.72 -14.64 -18.49
C GLN A 1080 0.36 -15.32 -18.66
N LYS A 1081 0.07 -16.35 -17.86
CA LYS A 1081 -1.21 -17.09 -17.92
C LYS A 1081 -2.42 -16.16 -17.73
N ILE A 1082 -2.27 -15.03 -17.04
CA ILE A 1082 -3.37 -14.07 -16.88
C ILE A 1082 -3.86 -13.49 -18.21
N ARG A 1083 -3.05 -13.52 -19.28
CA ARG A 1083 -3.47 -13.08 -20.63
C ARG A 1083 -4.57 -13.96 -21.21
N THR A 1084 -4.57 -15.25 -20.88
CA THR A 1084 -5.54 -16.24 -21.38
C THR A 1084 -6.67 -16.55 -20.40
N MET A 1085 -6.69 -15.92 -19.22
CA MET A 1085 -7.75 -16.11 -18.22
C MET A 1085 -8.99 -15.28 -18.56
N GLY A 1086 -10.14 -15.94 -18.69
CA GLY A 1086 -11.48 -15.35 -18.86
C GLY A 1086 -12.23 -15.19 -17.55
#